data_AF-A0A0S8GAX4-F1
#
_entry.id   AF-A0A0S8GAX4-F1
#
_cell.length_a   1.000
_cell.length_b   1.000
_cell.length_c   1.000
_cell.angle_alpha   90.00
_cell.angle_beta   90.00
_cell.angle_gamma   90.00
#
_symmetry.space_group_name_H-M   'P 1'
#
loop_
_entity.id
_entity.type
_entity.pdbx_description
1 polymer ?
#
loop_
_entity_poly.entity_id
_entity_poly.type
_entity_poly.pdbx_seq_one_letter_code
_entity_poly.pdbx_strand_id
1 'polypeptide(L)'
;MSRIGPGHHPYALASLAVAVPVLVTILGGGERVEVLALAQLAVLGLLGWSVWRMVSHGKVVIRRTGFELPLLLLLLAALISTLLSGNRYSSTLGTFELGAYIAFFLIAANWLASVPQIRLMSIVIVVLGVAESFLAFSQRFGQGIERVMGSLPYSNYFTDLLLVGVSISFAYLLFGRRSLAPYLAAGAASAVLLGTLVMTGTRAAIVALIVVASLLGALRGRGWLLICLIALVVLFVAVPNSITERLLNVGEYDIYAYKRLDIWQQSLRTFTTAPLFGVGPRNYAAAARQFSFPVDGAVGRYAHSAQIAHNEFMHVGVELGVVGFALFTWVIVLFLGVMRRVRRLEVDPATTPFVVGSTAGVMALLVHALFDNVLYLPGNALIFFLLLGALAGLMSGSRYWRWEFQPSRVRTLYVAIALLLVAQGIVRPAIATVLSGRAGEALRKGSHDRAIAALERARLVAPGDANLAGALGGLYELSFIETRRAADIWSSFIMYEKAILADRLEPRYETALADMLVRRCGFADPETADAILGHRERAVGLDPHNPFLRLDLAEAHVERGELRQAVAAVQSALALEPNFPGAHIRLAQLYEEQGEPSLALEHYHQALAVPIGELRPHAMNGYELRLLEYDRGTVERSVDRLALDAAGTRRISR
;
A
#
# COMPACT_ATOMS: atom_id res chain seq x y z
N MET A 1 -40.27 9.09 -35.50
CA MET A 1 -39.23 9.52 -36.48
C MET A 1 -38.98 10.99 -36.20
N SER A 2 -37.86 11.44 -35.63
CA SER A 2 -36.51 11.46 -36.21
C SER A 2 -35.40 11.38 -35.14
N ARG A 3 -34.42 10.52 -35.42
CA ARG A 3 -33.02 10.47 -34.94
C ARG A 3 -32.64 11.33 -33.71
N ILE A 4 -32.65 10.71 -32.54
CA ILE A 4 -31.58 10.95 -31.55
C ILE A 4 -30.77 9.65 -31.50
N GLY A 5 -29.82 9.52 -32.43
CA GLY A 5 -28.70 8.60 -32.26
C GLY A 5 -27.79 9.09 -31.13
N PRO A 6 -26.81 8.30 -30.69
CA PRO A 6 -25.79 8.75 -29.75
C PRO A 6 -24.89 9.79 -30.47
N GLY A 7 -25.35 11.03 -30.53
CA GLY A 7 -24.73 12.11 -31.30
C GLY A 7 -24.53 13.34 -30.45
N HIS A 8 -23.25 13.70 -30.27
CA HIS A 8 -22.74 15.02 -29.91
C HIS A 8 -22.97 15.52 -28.47
N HIS A 9 -22.35 14.85 -27.49
CA HIS A 9 -21.54 15.66 -26.57
C HIS A 9 -20.36 16.20 -27.38
N PRO A 10 -19.82 17.41 -27.10
CA PRO A 10 -18.47 17.72 -27.57
C PRO A 10 -17.57 16.65 -26.96
N TYR A 11 -17.15 15.69 -27.79
CA TYR A 11 -16.41 14.49 -27.37
C TYR A 11 -15.21 14.83 -26.49
N ALA A 12 -14.65 16.02 -26.68
CA ALA A 12 -13.60 16.60 -25.86
C ALA A 12 -14.01 16.83 -24.39
N LEU A 13 -15.16 17.46 -24.08
CA LEU A 13 -15.55 17.74 -22.70
C LEU A 13 -15.81 16.47 -21.90
N ALA A 14 -16.50 15.48 -22.50
CA ALA A 14 -16.74 14.20 -21.85
C ALA A 14 -15.42 13.43 -21.60
N SER A 15 -14.48 13.49 -22.54
CA SER A 15 -13.18 12.84 -22.38
C SER A 15 -12.32 13.55 -21.33
N LEU A 16 -12.29 14.88 -21.34
CA LEU A 16 -11.59 15.68 -20.35
C LEU A 16 -12.13 15.44 -18.94
N ALA A 17 -13.46 15.35 -18.79
CA ALA A 17 -14.08 15.04 -17.51
C ALA A 17 -13.63 13.67 -16.96
N VAL A 18 -13.48 12.66 -17.83
CA VAL A 18 -12.98 11.33 -17.45
C VAL A 18 -11.46 11.35 -17.18
N ALA A 19 -10.70 12.29 -17.73
CA ALA A 19 -9.27 12.46 -17.44
C ALA A 19 -8.99 13.17 -16.09
N VAL A 20 -9.93 13.96 -15.56
CA VAL A 20 -9.74 14.74 -14.33
C VAL A 20 -9.31 13.87 -13.13
N PRO A 21 -9.97 12.73 -12.81
CA PRO A 21 -9.53 11.89 -11.69
C PRO A 21 -8.06 11.47 -11.81
N VAL A 22 -7.62 11.07 -13.00
CA VAL A 22 -6.22 10.68 -13.26
C VAL A 22 -5.27 11.86 -13.04
N LEU A 23 -5.60 13.03 -13.58
CA LEU A 23 -4.79 14.25 -13.44
C LEU A 23 -4.67 14.69 -11.98
N VAL A 24 -5.78 14.73 -11.25
CA VAL A 24 -5.82 15.12 -9.84
C VAL A 24 -4.96 14.18 -9.00
N THR A 25 -5.08 12.87 -9.20
CA THR A 25 -4.31 11.90 -8.42
C THR A 25 -2.80 12.00 -8.69
N ILE A 26 -2.40 12.17 -9.95
CA ILE A 26 -0.98 12.23 -10.32
C ILE A 26 -0.36 13.55 -9.86
N LEU A 27 -0.95 14.69 -10.22
CA LEU A 27 -0.44 16.01 -9.83
C LEU A 27 -0.51 16.25 -8.32
N GLY A 28 -1.43 15.55 -7.64
CA GLY A 28 -1.54 15.59 -6.19
C GLY A 28 -0.54 14.68 -5.45
N GLY A 29 0.31 13.94 -6.16
CA GLY A 29 1.36 13.09 -5.57
C GLY A 29 0.88 11.74 -5.06
N GLY A 30 -0.28 11.25 -5.52
CA GLY A 30 -0.69 9.85 -5.42
C GLY A 30 -1.14 9.30 -4.05
N GLU A 31 -0.69 9.88 -2.93
CA GLU A 31 -0.93 9.34 -1.57
C GLU A 31 -1.61 10.28 -0.59
N ARG A 32 -1.75 11.58 -0.93
CA ARG A 32 -2.42 12.54 -0.06
C ARG A 32 -3.90 12.22 0.06
N VAL A 33 -4.37 11.95 1.28
CA VAL A 33 -5.77 11.55 1.56
C VAL A 33 -6.78 12.52 0.95
N GLU A 34 -6.49 13.82 0.97
CA GLU A 34 -7.36 14.85 0.38
C GLU A 34 -7.44 14.72 -1.14
N VAL A 35 -6.31 14.41 -1.80
CA VAL A 35 -6.23 14.19 -3.25
C VAL A 35 -6.97 12.92 -3.65
N LEU A 36 -6.79 11.83 -2.90
CA LEU A 36 -7.53 10.58 -3.14
C LEU A 36 -9.04 10.81 -2.98
N ALA A 37 -9.47 11.53 -1.94
CA ALA A 37 -10.87 11.85 -1.72
C ALA A 37 -11.45 12.68 -2.88
N LEU A 38 -10.71 13.67 -3.39
CA LEU A 38 -11.12 14.46 -4.56
C LEU A 38 -11.25 13.61 -5.82
N ALA A 39 -10.30 12.70 -6.07
CA ALA A 39 -10.35 11.79 -7.21
C ALA A 39 -11.55 10.83 -7.10
N GLN A 40 -11.81 10.27 -5.92
CA GLN A 40 -12.97 9.43 -5.66
C GLN A 40 -14.28 10.19 -5.83
N LEU A 41 -14.37 11.44 -5.35
CA LEU A 41 -15.53 12.30 -5.57
C LEU A 41 -15.75 12.60 -7.06
N ALA A 42 -14.68 12.81 -7.83
CA ALA A 42 -14.77 12.99 -9.27
C ALA A 42 -15.30 11.72 -9.97
N VAL A 43 -14.80 10.53 -9.61
CA VAL A 43 -15.30 9.25 -10.14
C VAL A 43 -16.76 9.02 -9.76
N LEU A 44 -17.14 9.23 -8.50
CA LEU A 44 -18.52 9.10 -8.04
C LEU A 44 -19.44 10.14 -8.66
N GLY A 45 -18.96 11.36 -8.91
CA GLY A 45 -19.70 12.40 -9.61
C GLY A 45 -19.99 12.02 -11.07
N LEU A 46 -18.99 11.46 -11.77
CA LEU A 46 -19.15 10.93 -13.13
C LEU A 46 -20.11 9.74 -13.18
N LEU A 47 -20.00 8.80 -12.23
CA LEU A 47 -20.93 7.68 -12.09
C LEU A 47 -22.35 8.21 -11.80
N GLY A 48 -22.42 9.17 -10.87
CA GLY A 48 -23.59 9.91 -10.43
C GLY A 48 -24.39 10.48 -11.59
N TRP A 49 -23.69 11.23 -12.43
CA TRP A 49 -24.24 11.85 -13.63
C TRP A 49 -24.62 10.80 -14.69
N SER A 50 -23.77 9.79 -14.92
CA SER A 50 -24.02 8.69 -15.88
C SER A 50 -25.34 8.00 -15.58
N VAL A 51 -25.54 7.58 -14.33
CA VAL A 51 -26.73 6.83 -13.94
C VAL A 51 -27.94 7.76 -13.82
N TRP A 52 -27.79 8.98 -13.30
CA TRP A 52 -28.89 9.96 -13.28
C TRP A 52 -29.45 10.21 -14.68
N ARG A 53 -28.57 10.36 -15.69
CA ARG A 53 -28.98 10.51 -17.08
C ARG A 53 -29.77 9.31 -17.59
N MET A 54 -29.29 8.09 -17.33
CA MET A 54 -30.01 6.87 -17.74
C MET A 54 -31.39 6.75 -17.07
N VAL A 55 -31.44 6.98 -15.76
CA VAL A 55 -32.66 6.87 -14.96
C VAL A 55 -33.67 7.96 -15.28
N SER A 56 -33.22 9.18 -15.59
CA SER A 56 -34.10 10.29 -15.96
C SER A 56 -34.82 10.05 -17.29
N HIS A 57 -34.21 9.30 -18.21
CA HIS A 57 -34.80 8.92 -19.49
C HIS A 57 -35.58 7.59 -19.43
N GLY A 58 -35.67 6.94 -18.26
CA GLY A 58 -36.35 5.64 -18.08
C GLY A 58 -35.67 4.48 -18.82
N LYS A 59 -34.40 4.64 -19.20
CA LYS A 59 -33.65 3.66 -19.99
C LYS A 59 -32.21 3.53 -19.50
N VAL A 60 -31.84 2.34 -19.05
CA VAL A 60 -30.43 2.02 -18.73
C VAL A 60 -29.79 1.35 -19.93
N VAL A 61 -28.68 1.92 -20.39
CA VAL A 61 -27.91 1.44 -21.53
C VAL A 61 -26.46 1.26 -21.08
N ILE A 62 -26.02 0.01 -20.97
CA ILE A 62 -24.66 -0.33 -20.57
C ILE A 62 -24.03 -1.13 -21.71
N ARG A 63 -22.88 -0.67 -22.21
CA ARG A 63 -22.11 -1.37 -23.23
C ARG A 63 -21.65 -2.73 -22.72
N ARG A 64 -21.75 -3.76 -23.56
CA ARG A 64 -21.38 -5.14 -23.21
C ARG A 64 -19.98 -5.47 -23.73
N THR A 65 -18.99 -5.35 -22.86
CA THR A 65 -17.57 -5.60 -23.18
C THR A 65 -17.13 -7.04 -22.89
N GLY A 66 -17.81 -7.74 -21.99
CA GLY A 66 -17.44 -9.07 -21.49
C GLY A 66 -16.65 -9.03 -20.17
N PHE A 67 -16.15 -7.86 -19.77
CA PHE A 67 -15.44 -7.67 -18.50
C PHE A 67 -16.38 -7.45 -17.31
N GLU A 68 -17.65 -7.11 -17.56
CA GLU A 68 -18.59 -6.73 -16.50
C GLU A 68 -18.76 -7.86 -15.48
N LEU A 69 -18.93 -9.09 -15.95
CA LEU A 69 -19.14 -10.25 -15.08
C LEU A 69 -17.94 -10.54 -14.17
N PRO A 70 -16.70 -10.75 -14.67
CA PRO A 70 -15.56 -11.00 -13.80
C PRO A 70 -15.25 -9.83 -12.87
N LEU A 71 -15.44 -8.57 -13.30
CA LEU A 71 -15.24 -7.41 -12.42
C LEU A 71 -16.29 -7.34 -11.30
N LEU A 72 -17.56 -7.60 -11.59
CA LEU A 72 -18.62 -7.65 -10.57
C LEU A 72 -18.43 -8.82 -9.61
N LEU A 73 -17.99 -9.97 -10.12
CA LEU A 73 -17.65 -11.12 -9.27
C LEU A 73 -16.41 -10.83 -8.41
N LEU A 74 -15.42 -10.08 -8.93
CA LEU A 74 -14.25 -9.66 -8.16
C LEU A 74 -14.66 -8.73 -7.01
N LEU A 75 -15.57 -7.79 -7.27
CA LEU A 75 -16.15 -6.93 -6.22
C LEU A 75 -16.93 -7.76 -5.19
N LEU A 76 -17.70 -8.77 -5.63
CA LEU A 76 -18.39 -9.69 -4.73
C LEU A 76 -17.42 -10.49 -3.87
N ALA A 77 -16.31 -10.97 -4.44
CA ALA A 77 -15.26 -11.66 -3.69
C ALA A 77 -14.63 -10.74 -2.65
N ALA A 78 -14.38 -9.46 -2.98
CA ALA A 78 -13.89 -8.45 -2.04
C ALA A 78 -14.88 -8.14 -0.91
N LEU A 79 -16.19 -8.11 -1.21
CA LEU A 79 -17.23 -7.97 -0.20
C LEU A 79 -17.26 -9.16 0.75
N ILE A 80 -17.20 -10.40 0.24
CA ILE A 80 -17.15 -11.61 1.07
C ILE A 80 -15.88 -11.61 1.93
N SER A 81 -14.73 -11.33 1.32
CA SER A 81 -13.45 -11.20 2.00
C SER A 81 -13.50 -10.17 3.15
N THR A 82 -14.16 -9.03 2.92
CA THR A 82 -14.37 -7.99 3.94
C THR A 82 -15.22 -8.44 5.12
N LEU A 83 -16.22 -9.28 4.90
CA LEU A 83 -17.04 -9.80 6.00
C LEU A 83 -16.24 -10.78 6.89
N LEU A 84 -15.29 -11.49 6.29
CA LEU A 84 -14.44 -12.49 6.93
C LEU A 84 -13.15 -11.90 7.53
N SER A 85 -12.82 -10.65 7.22
CA SER A 85 -11.52 -10.07 7.57
C SER A 85 -11.38 -9.71 9.06
N GLY A 86 -10.13 -9.72 9.53
CA GLY A 86 -9.77 -9.37 10.91
C GLY A 86 -9.89 -7.87 11.23
N ASN A 87 -9.75 -7.01 10.22
CA ASN A 87 -10.07 -5.59 10.29
C ASN A 87 -11.09 -5.24 9.19
N ARG A 88 -12.36 -5.18 9.58
CA ARG A 88 -13.48 -4.98 8.65
C ARG A 88 -13.56 -3.55 8.14
N TYR A 89 -13.19 -2.57 8.95
CA TYR A 89 -13.26 -1.17 8.56
C TYR A 89 -12.23 -0.84 7.47
N SER A 90 -10.97 -1.24 7.65
CA SER A 90 -9.92 -1.12 6.62
C SER A 90 -10.33 -1.82 5.33
N SER A 91 -10.84 -3.05 5.45
CA SER A 91 -11.29 -3.87 4.33
C SER A 91 -12.52 -3.32 3.60
N THR A 92 -13.40 -2.63 4.32
CA THR A 92 -14.52 -1.90 3.71
C THR A 92 -14.00 -0.77 2.84
N LEU A 93 -13.02 0.02 3.32
CA LEU A 93 -12.42 1.09 2.53
C LEU A 93 -11.73 0.54 1.26
N GLY A 94 -10.97 -0.55 1.37
CA GLY A 94 -10.35 -1.20 0.21
C GLY A 94 -11.37 -1.74 -0.80
N THR A 95 -12.51 -2.27 -0.32
CA THR A 95 -13.60 -2.72 -1.21
C THR A 95 -14.28 -1.55 -1.91
N PHE A 96 -14.49 -0.43 -1.23
CA PHE A 96 -14.99 0.80 -1.86
C PHE A 96 -14.04 1.32 -2.94
N GLU A 97 -12.74 1.27 -2.68
CA GLU A 97 -11.70 1.66 -3.62
C GLU A 97 -11.72 0.79 -4.89
N LEU A 98 -11.74 -0.54 -4.75
CA LEU A 98 -11.93 -1.46 -5.88
C LEU A 98 -13.24 -1.18 -6.64
N GLY A 99 -14.33 -0.92 -5.91
CA GLY A 99 -15.62 -0.54 -6.49
C GLY A 99 -15.54 0.75 -7.31
N ALA A 100 -14.79 1.74 -6.85
CA ALA A 100 -14.55 2.98 -7.58
C ALA A 100 -13.75 2.74 -8.86
N TYR A 101 -12.73 1.87 -8.82
CA TYR A 101 -11.98 1.48 -10.01
C TYR A 101 -12.82 0.75 -11.06
N ILE A 102 -13.68 -0.18 -10.62
CA ILE A 102 -14.62 -0.88 -11.51
C ILE A 102 -15.65 0.10 -12.08
N ALA A 103 -16.15 1.03 -11.28
CA ALA A 103 -17.04 2.08 -11.78
C ALA A 103 -16.35 2.96 -12.83
N PHE A 104 -15.08 3.31 -12.60
CA PHE A 104 -14.29 4.09 -13.55
C PHE A 104 -14.05 3.34 -14.87
N PHE A 105 -13.77 2.03 -14.80
CA PHE A 105 -13.75 1.16 -15.98
C PHE A 105 -15.06 1.20 -16.76
N LEU A 106 -16.21 1.07 -16.08
CA LEU A 106 -17.53 1.09 -16.73
C LEU A 106 -17.81 2.44 -17.38
N ILE A 107 -17.44 3.55 -16.74
CA ILE A 107 -17.55 4.90 -17.32
C ILE A 107 -16.69 4.98 -18.58
N ALA A 108 -15.42 4.61 -18.50
CA ALA A 108 -14.51 4.62 -19.64
C ALA A 108 -15.00 3.74 -20.79
N ALA A 109 -15.48 2.53 -20.51
CA ALA A 109 -16.04 1.64 -21.53
C ALA A 109 -17.29 2.20 -22.21
N ASN A 110 -18.14 2.91 -21.49
CA ASN A 110 -19.35 3.49 -22.07
C ASN A 110 -19.05 4.80 -22.83
N TRP A 111 -18.16 5.63 -22.29
CA TRP A 111 -17.97 7.01 -22.75
C TRP A 111 -16.78 7.20 -23.66
N LEU A 112 -15.73 6.39 -23.54
CA LEU A 112 -14.48 6.48 -24.31
C LEU A 112 -14.37 5.36 -25.35
N ALA A 113 -15.49 4.99 -25.94
CA ALA A 113 -15.59 3.88 -26.88
C ALA A 113 -15.34 4.27 -28.34
N SER A 114 -14.68 5.41 -28.59
CA SER A 114 -14.33 5.85 -29.94
C SER A 114 -12.86 6.22 -30.07
N VAL A 115 -12.34 6.09 -31.29
CA VAL A 115 -10.95 6.38 -31.60
C VAL A 115 -10.53 7.81 -31.25
N PRO A 116 -11.29 8.87 -31.60
CA PRO A 116 -10.89 10.24 -31.26
C PRO A 116 -10.72 10.45 -29.75
N GLN A 117 -11.50 9.75 -28.93
CA GLN A 117 -11.44 9.83 -27.47
C GLN A 117 -10.22 9.09 -26.93
N ILE A 118 -9.95 7.86 -27.41
CA ILE A 118 -8.73 7.11 -27.06
C ILE A 118 -7.48 7.91 -27.44
N ARG A 119 -7.49 8.54 -28.63
CA ARG A 119 -6.42 9.43 -29.07
C ARG A 119 -6.23 10.60 -28.11
N LEU A 120 -7.30 11.29 -27.73
CA LEU A 120 -7.23 12.42 -26.80
C LEU A 120 -6.67 11.98 -25.44
N MET A 121 -7.17 10.88 -24.87
CA MET A 121 -6.66 10.34 -23.60
C MET A 121 -5.19 9.93 -23.69
N SER A 122 -4.80 9.33 -24.80
CA SER A 122 -3.41 8.95 -25.06
C SER A 122 -2.49 10.18 -25.10
N ILE A 123 -2.92 11.25 -25.76
CA ILE A 123 -2.18 12.52 -25.79
C ILE A 123 -2.07 13.12 -24.39
N VAL A 124 -3.16 13.15 -23.63
CA VAL A 124 -3.16 13.66 -22.25
C VAL A 124 -2.15 12.89 -21.38
N ILE A 125 -2.13 11.56 -21.46
CA ILE A 125 -1.18 10.72 -20.70
C ILE A 125 0.27 10.99 -21.11
N VAL A 126 0.56 11.10 -22.42
CA VAL A 126 1.90 11.42 -22.91
C VAL A 126 2.36 12.81 -22.45
N VAL A 127 1.49 13.81 -22.57
CA VAL A 127 1.79 15.19 -22.12
C VAL A 127 2.04 15.22 -20.61
N LEU A 128 1.23 14.51 -19.83
CA LEU A 128 1.42 14.40 -18.38
C LEU A 128 2.75 13.74 -18.03
N GLY A 129 3.11 12.63 -18.67
CA GLY A 129 4.39 11.97 -18.46
C GLY A 129 5.58 12.86 -18.81
N VAL A 130 5.49 13.64 -19.90
CA VAL A 130 6.54 14.59 -20.30
C VAL A 130 6.63 15.74 -19.30
N ALA A 131 5.51 16.27 -18.80
CA ALA A 131 5.50 17.31 -17.78
C ALA A 131 6.17 16.84 -16.48
N GLU A 132 5.82 15.64 -16.01
CA GLU A 132 6.45 15.00 -14.84
C GLU A 132 7.95 14.72 -15.06
N SER A 133 8.34 14.43 -16.31
CA SER A 133 9.75 14.23 -16.67
C SER A 133 10.59 15.50 -16.49
N PHE A 134 10.03 16.69 -16.68
CA PHE A 134 10.74 17.94 -16.38
C PHE A 134 10.95 18.15 -14.88
N LEU A 135 9.98 17.77 -14.04
CA LEU A 135 10.17 17.75 -12.58
C LEU A 135 11.28 16.76 -12.20
N ALA A 136 11.29 15.59 -12.81
CA ALA A 136 12.33 14.59 -12.62
C ALA A 136 13.72 15.09 -13.06
N PHE A 137 13.84 15.84 -14.15
CA PHE A 137 15.11 16.47 -14.54
C PHE A 137 15.57 17.53 -13.54
N SER A 138 14.64 18.32 -13.00
CA SER A 138 14.96 19.26 -11.91
C SER A 138 15.45 18.53 -10.66
N GLN A 139 14.86 17.39 -10.32
CA GLN A 139 15.33 16.52 -9.23
C GLN A 139 16.74 15.99 -9.51
N ARG A 140 17.00 15.42 -10.69
CA ARG A 140 18.29 14.81 -11.03
C ARG A 140 19.42 15.83 -11.12
N PHE A 141 19.22 16.89 -11.92
CA PHE A 141 20.28 17.83 -12.26
C PHE A 141 20.31 19.07 -11.37
N GLY A 142 19.18 19.43 -10.76
CA GLY A 142 19.09 20.56 -9.84
C GLY A 142 19.33 20.19 -8.38
N GLN A 143 18.80 19.04 -7.94
CA GLN A 143 18.86 18.61 -6.53
C GLN A 143 19.84 17.45 -6.28
N GLY A 144 20.42 16.87 -7.34
CA GLY A 144 21.33 15.73 -7.22
C GLY A 144 20.63 14.43 -6.80
N ILE A 145 19.30 14.34 -6.92
CA ILE A 145 18.55 13.13 -6.57
C ILE A 145 18.91 12.02 -7.54
N GLU A 146 19.43 10.90 -7.02
CA GLU A 146 19.88 9.82 -7.89
C GLU A 146 18.73 9.10 -8.60
N ARG A 147 17.69 8.72 -7.85
CA ARG A 147 16.49 8.07 -8.37
C ARG A 147 15.34 9.05 -8.39
N VAL A 148 14.98 9.49 -9.60
CA VAL A 148 13.91 10.47 -9.78
C VAL A 148 12.54 9.84 -9.56
N MET A 149 11.58 10.65 -9.11
CA MET A 149 10.19 10.23 -8.88
C MET A 149 9.14 11.23 -9.37
N GLY A 150 9.56 12.37 -9.91
CA GLY A 150 8.62 13.43 -10.32
C GLY A 150 7.83 13.93 -9.11
N SER A 151 6.54 14.21 -9.28
CA SER A 151 5.63 14.53 -8.17
C SER A 151 5.09 13.29 -7.42
N LEU A 152 5.37 12.08 -7.92
CA LEU A 152 4.87 10.82 -7.38
C LEU A 152 5.73 10.34 -6.19
N PRO A 153 5.16 9.53 -5.28
CA PRO A 153 5.79 9.27 -3.98
C PRO A 153 6.97 8.29 -4.07
N TYR A 154 7.06 7.48 -5.15
CA TYR A 154 8.15 6.52 -5.34
C TYR A 154 8.49 6.37 -6.84
N SER A 155 9.78 6.13 -7.13
CA SER A 155 10.29 5.97 -8.50
C SER A 155 9.63 4.83 -9.27
N ASN A 156 9.23 3.73 -8.61
CA ASN A 156 8.57 2.62 -9.28
C ASN A 156 7.18 3.01 -9.77
N TYR A 157 6.43 3.79 -9.00
CA TYR A 157 5.12 4.26 -9.42
C TYR A 157 5.21 5.31 -10.52
N PHE A 158 6.22 6.17 -10.47
CA PHE A 158 6.51 7.09 -11.57
C PHE A 158 6.84 6.34 -12.88
N THR A 159 7.53 5.21 -12.76
CA THR A 159 7.86 4.34 -13.90
C THR A 159 6.62 3.86 -14.64
N ASP A 160 5.50 3.58 -13.97
CA ASP A 160 4.26 3.12 -14.60
C ASP A 160 3.66 4.16 -15.56
N LEU A 161 3.60 5.43 -15.14
CA LEU A 161 3.16 6.53 -15.99
C LEU A 161 4.06 6.66 -17.23
N LEU A 162 5.39 6.59 -17.03
CA LEU A 162 6.36 6.66 -18.12
C LEU A 162 6.23 5.48 -19.09
N LEU A 163 6.04 4.25 -18.60
CA LEU A 163 5.87 3.06 -19.43
C LEU A 163 4.66 3.18 -20.35
N VAL A 164 3.53 3.69 -19.85
CA VAL A 164 2.34 3.94 -20.67
C VAL A 164 2.61 5.05 -21.69
N GLY A 165 3.23 6.16 -21.26
CA GLY A 165 3.59 7.25 -22.15
C GLY A 165 4.51 6.82 -23.30
N VAL A 166 5.59 6.11 -22.99
CA VAL A 166 6.54 5.55 -23.98
C VAL A 166 5.84 4.60 -24.92
N SER A 167 4.97 3.72 -24.41
CA SER A 167 4.23 2.77 -25.24
C SER A 167 3.38 3.47 -26.31
N ILE A 168 2.75 4.59 -25.93
CA ILE A 168 1.91 5.40 -26.82
C ILE A 168 2.75 6.20 -27.81
N SER A 169 3.75 6.95 -27.35
CA SER A 169 4.58 7.81 -28.20
C SER A 169 5.41 6.99 -29.19
N PHE A 170 5.96 5.85 -28.75
CA PHE A 170 6.73 4.95 -29.60
C PHE A 170 5.85 4.23 -30.63
N ALA A 171 4.62 3.83 -30.27
CA ALA A 171 3.67 3.30 -31.25
C ALA A 171 3.35 4.32 -32.37
N TYR A 172 3.33 5.62 -32.06
CA TYR A 172 3.19 6.67 -33.07
C TYR A 172 4.34 6.69 -34.07
N LEU A 173 5.58 6.48 -33.62
CA LEU A 173 6.73 6.41 -34.53
C LEU A 173 6.65 5.21 -35.50
N LEU A 174 6.07 4.09 -35.07
CA LEU A 174 5.99 2.88 -35.87
C LEU A 174 4.80 2.86 -36.85
N PHE A 175 3.65 3.39 -36.44
CA PHE A 175 2.37 3.25 -37.15
C PHE A 175 1.74 4.59 -37.57
N GLY A 176 2.25 5.72 -37.09
CA GLY A 176 1.66 7.04 -37.30
C GLY A 176 1.96 7.64 -38.68
N ARG A 177 1.28 8.76 -38.98
CA ARG A 177 1.54 9.52 -40.21
C ARG A 177 2.94 10.12 -40.14
N ARG A 178 3.68 10.03 -41.25
CA ARG A 178 5.01 10.64 -41.39
C ARG A 178 4.96 12.15 -41.70
N SER A 179 3.98 12.86 -41.15
CA SER A 179 4.01 14.32 -41.15
C SER A 179 5.07 14.80 -40.15
N LEU A 180 5.87 15.78 -40.56
CA LEU A 180 7.07 16.19 -39.83
C LEU A 180 6.77 16.55 -38.37
N ALA A 181 5.82 17.46 -38.11
CA ALA A 181 5.58 17.96 -36.76
C ALA A 181 5.07 16.88 -35.76
N PRO A 182 4.03 16.09 -36.05
CA PRO A 182 3.61 15.02 -35.13
C PRO A 182 4.66 13.93 -34.94
N TYR A 183 5.44 13.62 -35.98
CA TYR A 183 6.49 12.61 -35.90
C TYR A 183 7.66 13.10 -35.02
N LEU A 184 8.09 14.35 -35.18
CA LEU A 184 9.10 14.98 -34.31
C LEU A 184 8.61 15.09 -32.87
N ALA A 185 7.35 15.46 -32.65
CA ALA A 185 6.75 15.53 -31.32
C ALA A 185 6.73 14.15 -30.63
N ALA A 186 6.32 13.10 -31.35
CA ALA A 186 6.35 11.73 -30.83
C ALA A 186 7.79 11.25 -30.55
N GLY A 187 8.75 11.62 -31.40
CA GLY A 187 10.17 11.33 -31.21
C GLY A 187 10.74 11.99 -29.95
N ALA A 188 10.51 13.29 -29.81
CA ALA A 188 10.94 14.06 -28.64
C ALA A 188 10.29 13.52 -27.35
N ALA A 189 8.97 13.26 -27.37
CA ALA A 189 8.27 12.68 -26.22
C ALA A 189 8.84 11.29 -25.87
N SER A 190 9.07 10.42 -26.86
CA SER A 190 9.68 9.10 -26.61
C SER A 190 11.08 9.22 -25.99
N ALA A 191 11.92 10.13 -26.49
CA ALA A 191 13.27 10.35 -25.99
C ALA A 191 13.27 10.87 -24.55
N VAL A 192 12.43 11.89 -24.24
CA VAL A 192 12.29 12.43 -22.89
C VAL A 192 11.82 11.34 -21.92
N LEU A 193 10.72 10.65 -22.25
CA LEU A 193 10.14 9.64 -21.37
C LEU A 193 11.08 8.44 -21.15
N LEU A 194 11.76 7.96 -22.19
CA LEU A 194 12.76 6.87 -22.07
C LEU A 194 13.97 7.31 -21.26
N GLY A 195 14.48 8.52 -21.49
CA GLY A 195 15.60 9.07 -20.72
C GLY A 195 15.25 9.19 -19.24
N THR A 196 14.06 9.70 -18.92
CA THR A 196 13.57 9.78 -17.54
C THR A 196 13.33 8.39 -16.94
N LEU A 197 12.83 7.42 -17.71
CA LEU A 197 12.63 6.05 -17.24
C LEU A 197 13.95 5.39 -16.83
N VAL A 198 15.05 5.66 -17.55
CA VAL A 198 16.38 5.20 -17.15
C VAL A 198 16.81 5.84 -15.81
N MET A 199 16.49 7.12 -15.60
CA MET A 199 16.81 7.84 -14.36
C MET A 199 16.01 7.37 -13.13
N THR A 200 14.89 6.65 -13.29
CA THR A 200 14.15 6.10 -12.14
C THR A 200 14.89 4.95 -11.46
N GLY A 201 15.86 4.33 -12.14
CA GLY A 201 16.62 3.19 -11.63
C GLY A 201 15.77 1.93 -11.39
N THR A 202 14.57 1.85 -11.98
CA THR A 202 13.62 0.76 -11.78
C THR A 202 13.95 -0.42 -12.69
N ARG A 203 14.64 -1.44 -12.16
CA ARG A 203 15.06 -2.64 -12.92
C ARG A 203 13.90 -3.39 -13.59
N ALA A 204 12.76 -3.49 -12.92
CA ALA A 204 11.59 -4.19 -13.45
C ALA A 204 10.98 -3.51 -14.70
N ALA A 205 11.26 -2.22 -14.90
CA ALA A 205 10.86 -1.48 -16.10
C ALA A 205 11.50 -2.04 -17.37
N ILE A 206 12.71 -2.61 -17.27
CA ILE A 206 13.42 -3.19 -18.41
C ILE A 206 12.61 -4.35 -19.00
N VAL A 207 12.08 -5.23 -18.14
CA VAL A 207 11.28 -6.37 -18.57
C VAL A 207 10.00 -5.89 -19.26
N ALA A 208 9.33 -4.87 -18.71
CA ALA A 208 8.16 -4.26 -19.34
C ALA A 208 8.50 -3.63 -20.71
N LEU A 209 9.63 -2.91 -20.83
CA LEU A 209 10.08 -2.34 -22.09
C LEU A 209 10.44 -3.39 -23.13
N ILE A 210 11.08 -4.51 -22.75
CA ILE A 210 11.35 -5.63 -23.65
C ILE A 210 10.04 -6.19 -24.21
N VAL A 211 9.02 -6.39 -23.35
CA VAL A 211 7.71 -6.88 -23.79
C VAL A 211 7.02 -5.87 -24.70
N VAL A 212 7.06 -4.58 -24.38
CA VAL A 212 6.50 -3.50 -25.21
C VAL A 212 7.19 -3.45 -26.58
N ALA A 213 8.52 -3.41 -26.60
CA ALA A 213 9.31 -3.41 -27.83
C ALA A 213 9.03 -4.66 -28.68
N SER A 214 8.93 -5.82 -28.03
CA SER A 214 8.61 -7.09 -28.70
C SER A 214 7.20 -7.08 -29.30
N LEU A 215 6.23 -6.59 -28.54
CA LEU A 215 4.84 -6.50 -28.98
C LEU A 215 4.69 -5.53 -30.14
N LEU A 216 5.20 -4.30 -30.01
CA LEU A 216 5.09 -3.27 -31.05
C LEU A 216 5.89 -3.65 -32.30
N GLY A 217 7.10 -4.17 -32.13
CA GLY A 217 7.94 -4.66 -33.22
C GLY A 217 7.27 -5.81 -33.98
N ALA A 218 6.75 -6.82 -33.27
CA ALA A 218 6.05 -7.95 -33.89
C ALA A 218 4.76 -7.53 -34.62
N LEU A 219 4.02 -6.54 -34.10
CA LEU A 219 2.86 -5.97 -34.78
C LEU A 219 3.23 -5.20 -36.05
N ARG A 220 4.44 -4.61 -36.10
CA ARG A 220 4.93 -3.89 -37.27
C ARG A 220 5.54 -4.80 -38.33
N GLY A 221 6.23 -5.87 -37.90
CA GLY A 221 6.86 -6.89 -38.74
C GLY A 221 8.14 -7.49 -38.13
N ARG A 222 8.55 -8.69 -38.57
CA ARG A 222 9.70 -9.43 -38.00
C ARG A 222 11.03 -8.66 -38.00
N GLY A 223 11.29 -7.83 -39.02
CA GLY A 223 12.50 -6.99 -39.05
C GLY A 223 12.47 -5.88 -37.98
N TRP A 224 11.29 -5.30 -37.72
CA TRP A 224 11.13 -4.27 -36.69
C TRP A 224 11.25 -4.81 -35.27
N LEU A 225 10.87 -6.07 -35.03
CA LEU A 225 11.15 -6.75 -33.76
C LEU A 225 12.64 -6.70 -33.43
N LEU A 226 13.51 -7.11 -34.37
CA LEU A 226 14.94 -7.12 -34.15
C LEU A 226 15.49 -5.70 -33.95
N ILE A 227 15.04 -4.73 -34.75
CA ILE A 227 15.45 -3.33 -34.63
C ILE A 227 15.08 -2.76 -33.25
N CYS A 228 13.85 -2.98 -32.78
CA CYS A 228 13.40 -2.48 -31.48
C CYS A 228 14.19 -3.11 -30.33
N LEU A 229 14.49 -4.41 -30.40
CA LEU A 229 15.30 -5.10 -29.38
C LEU A 229 16.75 -4.61 -29.38
N ILE A 230 17.36 -4.44 -30.55
CA ILE A 230 18.72 -3.87 -30.65
C ILE A 230 18.76 -2.44 -30.11
N ALA A 231 17.79 -1.60 -30.50
CA ALA A 231 17.71 -0.22 -30.01
C ALA A 231 17.57 -0.16 -28.48
N LEU A 232 16.84 -1.09 -27.89
CA LEU A 232 16.70 -1.19 -26.43
C LEU A 232 18.03 -1.60 -25.77
N VAL A 233 18.73 -2.59 -26.33
CA VAL A 233 20.07 -2.98 -25.84
C VAL A 233 21.04 -1.81 -25.92
N VAL A 234 21.08 -1.10 -27.06
CA VAL A 234 21.92 0.09 -27.24
C VAL A 234 21.58 1.16 -26.20
N LEU A 235 20.30 1.42 -25.92
CA LEU A 235 19.89 2.39 -24.90
C LEU A 235 20.47 2.05 -23.52
N PHE A 236 20.40 0.78 -23.09
CA PHE A 236 20.88 0.36 -21.78
C PHE A 236 22.40 0.23 -21.68
N VAL A 237 23.08 -0.04 -22.80
CA VAL A 237 24.55 -0.14 -22.85
C VAL A 237 25.21 1.23 -23.04
N ALA A 238 24.65 2.10 -23.89
CA ALA A 238 25.26 3.37 -24.26
C ALA A 238 25.04 4.49 -23.23
N VAL A 239 24.03 4.35 -22.37
CA VAL A 239 23.72 5.34 -21.33
C VAL A 239 24.22 4.82 -19.99
N PRO A 240 25.23 5.46 -19.35
CA PRO A 240 25.60 5.17 -17.98
C PRO A 240 24.36 5.32 -17.10
N ASN A 241 23.98 4.25 -16.42
CA ASN A 241 22.74 4.22 -15.67
C ASN A 241 22.89 3.42 -14.37
N SER A 242 22.13 3.85 -13.37
CA SER A 242 22.08 3.22 -12.06
C SER A 242 21.58 1.78 -12.11
N ILE A 243 20.93 1.35 -13.20
CA ILE A 243 20.50 -0.04 -13.36
C ILE A 243 21.70 -0.94 -13.65
N THR A 244 22.62 -0.55 -14.53
CA THR A 244 23.84 -1.30 -14.85
C THR A 244 24.73 -1.43 -13.62
N GLU A 245 24.95 -0.35 -12.87
CA GLU A 245 25.70 -0.38 -11.61
C GLU A 245 25.05 -1.33 -10.61
N ARG A 246 23.72 -1.32 -10.46
CA ARG A 246 22.98 -2.24 -9.57
C ARG A 246 22.89 -3.68 -10.07
N LEU A 247 23.05 -3.92 -11.37
CA LEU A 247 23.13 -5.27 -11.95
C LEU A 247 24.53 -5.86 -11.78
N LEU A 248 25.56 -5.02 -11.72
CA LEU A 248 26.94 -5.43 -11.46
C LEU A 248 27.21 -5.56 -9.95
N ASN A 249 26.59 -4.72 -9.12
CA ASN A 249 26.78 -4.67 -7.67
C ASN A 249 25.72 -5.49 -6.90
N VAL A 250 25.29 -6.64 -7.44
CA VAL A 250 24.21 -7.49 -6.87
C VAL A 250 24.51 -8.02 -5.44
N GLY A 251 25.71 -7.79 -4.90
CA GLY A 251 26.10 -8.23 -3.56
C GLY A 251 26.38 -7.14 -2.51
N GLU A 252 26.60 -5.87 -2.87
CA GLU A 252 27.37 -5.00 -1.96
C GLU A 252 26.65 -3.87 -1.21
N TYR A 253 25.49 -3.34 -1.65
CA TYR A 253 25.04 -2.06 -1.02
C TYR A 253 23.54 -1.74 -1.06
N ASP A 254 22.66 -2.71 -0.81
CA ASP A 254 21.25 -2.37 -0.56
C ASP A 254 20.57 -3.40 0.36
N ILE A 255 20.92 -3.38 1.65
CA ILE A 255 20.21 -4.11 2.72
C ILE A 255 18.70 -3.78 2.75
N TYR A 256 18.29 -2.66 2.14
CA TYR A 256 16.91 -2.16 2.08
C TYR A 256 16.17 -2.50 0.76
N ALA A 257 16.85 -2.94 -0.31
CA ALA A 257 16.21 -3.51 -1.50
C ALA A 257 15.96 -4.99 -1.29
N TYR A 258 15.01 -5.29 -0.41
CA TYR A 258 14.41 -6.58 -0.11
C TYR A 258 14.78 -7.72 -1.06
N LYS A 259 15.20 -8.85 -0.47
CA LYS A 259 15.10 -10.17 -1.10
C LYS A 259 13.63 -10.42 -1.44
N ARG A 260 13.16 -10.00 -2.62
CA ARG A 260 11.76 -10.17 -3.08
C ARG A 260 11.27 -11.61 -2.94
N LEU A 261 12.18 -12.58 -3.04
CA LEU A 261 11.89 -13.99 -2.79
C LEU A 261 11.37 -14.23 -1.37
N ASP A 262 11.93 -13.58 -0.35
CA ASP A 262 11.49 -13.72 1.03
C ASP A 262 10.13 -13.04 1.24
N ILE A 263 9.90 -11.88 0.62
CA ILE A 263 8.56 -11.26 0.59
C ILE A 263 7.54 -12.19 -0.06
N TRP A 264 7.88 -12.79 -1.20
CA TRP A 264 6.99 -13.70 -1.89
C TRP A 264 6.73 -14.97 -1.07
N GLN A 265 7.72 -15.49 -0.36
CA GLN A 265 7.53 -16.58 0.59
C GLN A 265 6.63 -16.16 1.76
N GLN A 266 6.81 -14.96 2.31
CA GLN A 266 5.93 -14.37 3.32
C GLN A 266 4.49 -14.24 2.78
N SER A 267 4.30 -13.73 1.56
CA SER A 267 2.98 -13.63 0.92
C SER A 267 2.34 -15.00 0.74
N LEU A 268 3.10 -16.00 0.28
CA LEU A 268 2.60 -17.37 0.10
C LEU A 268 2.19 -18.01 1.43
N ARG A 269 2.97 -17.80 2.50
CA ARG A 269 2.59 -18.26 3.85
C ARG A 269 1.35 -17.54 4.35
N THR A 270 1.28 -16.23 4.16
CA THR A 270 0.10 -15.41 4.51
C THR A 270 -1.15 -15.89 3.76
N PHE A 271 -1.02 -16.22 2.48
CA PHE A 271 -2.12 -16.78 1.68
C PHE A 271 -2.69 -18.08 2.29
N THR A 272 -1.86 -18.91 2.94
CA THR A 272 -2.33 -20.17 3.54
C THR A 272 -3.22 -19.97 4.77
N THR A 273 -3.24 -18.79 5.40
CA THR A 273 -4.11 -18.53 6.56
C THR A 273 -5.57 -18.31 6.18
N ALA A 274 -5.82 -17.85 4.94
CA ALA A 274 -7.16 -17.59 4.42
C ALA A 274 -7.25 -17.89 2.90
N PRO A 275 -7.12 -19.17 2.47
CA PRO A 275 -6.87 -19.50 1.06
C PRO A 275 -8.04 -19.24 0.10
N LEU A 276 -9.30 -19.26 0.58
CA LEU A 276 -10.47 -19.13 -0.29
C LEU A 276 -10.77 -17.68 -0.68
N PHE A 277 -10.95 -16.81 0.33
CA PHE A 277 -11.35 -15.42 0.15
C PHE A 277 -10.31 -14.40 0.66
N GLY A 278 -9.16 -14.85 1.16
CA GLY A 278 -8.09 -13.97 1.62
C GLY A 278 -8.41 -13.27 2.93
N VAL A 279 -7.51 -12.36 3.31
CA VAL A 279 -7.52 -11.65 4.60
C VAL A 279 -8.30 -10.33 4.59
N GLY A 280 -8.89 -9.96 3.46
CA GLY A 280 -9.57 -8.67 3.25
C GLY A 280 -8.69 -7.66 2.50
N PRO A 281 -9.27 -6.85 1.60
CA PRO A 281 -8.59 -5.68 1.05
C PRO A 281 -7.91 -4.81 2.13
N ARG A 282 -6.73 -4.26 1.84
CA ARG A 282 -5.94 -3.41 2.77
C ARG A 282 -5.51 -4.05 4.09
N ASN A 283 -5.65 -5.36 4.26
CA ASN A 283 -5.20 -6.08 5.45
C ASN A 283 -3.92 -6.89 5.23
N TYR A 284 -3.31 -6.82 4.04
CA TYR A 284 -2.07 -7.53 3.70
C TYR A 284 -0.98 -7.35 4.77
N ALA A 285 -0.63 -6.10 5.10
CA ALA A 285 0.51 -5.81 5.99
C ALA A 285 0.32 -6.40 7.39
N ALA A 286 -0.89 -6.26 7.95
CA ALA A 286 -1.21 -6.76 9.28
C ALA A 286 -1.16 -8.29 9.33
N ALA A 287 -1.69 -8.96 8.31
CA ALA A 287 -1.64 -10.42 8.20
C ALA A 287 -0.23 -10.97 7.93
N ALA A 288 0.54 -10.27 7.08
CA ALA A 288 1.88 -10.70 6.68
C ALA A 288 2.88 -10.66 7.85
N ARG A 289 2.66 -9.78 8.83
CA ARG A 289 3.53 -9.59 10.02
C ARG A 289 3.83 -10.90 10.75
N GLN A 290 2.86 -11.83 10.80
CA GLN A 290 3.02 -13.16 11.41
C GLN A 290 4.17 -13.96 10.80
N PHE A 291 4.50 -13.72 9.53
CA PHE A 291 5.50 -14.44 8.75
C PHE A 291 6.69 -13.56 8.37
N SER A 292 6.99 -12.53 9.17
CA SER A 292 8.18 -11.69 8.98
C SER A 292 9.45 -12.54 9.00
N PHE A 293 10.48 -12.06 8.30
CA PHE A 293 11.74 -12.78 8.10
C PHE A 293 12.93 -11.89 8.47
N PRO A 294 14.06 -12.48 8.91
CA PRO A 294 15.22 -11.72 9.34
C PRO A 294 15.99 -11.12 8.16
N VAL A 295 16.50 -9.90 8.34
CA VAL A 295 17.47 -9.24 7.47
C VAL A 295 18.81 -9.17 8.22
N ASP A 296 19.64 -10.18 8.01
CA ASP A 296 20.94 -10.26 8.68
C ASP A 296 21.86 -9.10 8.24
N GLY A 297 22.59 -8.52 9.21
CA GLY A 297 23.46 -7.36 8.99
C GLY A 297 22.77 -6.00 9.14
N ALA A 298 21.43 -5.95 9.25
CA ALA A 298 20.70 -4.76 9.67
C ALA A 298 20.73 -4.60 11.20
N VAL A 299 20.51 -3.37 11.69
CA VAL A 299 20.42 -3.07 13.13
C VAL A 299 19.26 -3.83 13.76
N GLY A 300 18.09 -3.82 13.12
CA GLY A 300 16.95 -4.66 13.49
C GLY A 300 16.68 -5.70 12.40
N ARG A 301 16.94 -6.98 12.71
CA ARG A 301 16.72 -8.10 11.80
C ARG A 301 15.25 -8.22 11.40
N TYR A 302 14.31 -7.87 12.28
CA TYR A 302 12.87 -7.94 12.01
C TYR A 302 12.19 -6.56 11.92
N ALA A 303 12.97 -5.48 11.83
CA ALA A 303 12.44 -4.11 11.73
C ALA A 303 11.58 -3.87 10.48
N HIS A 304 11.77 -4.71 9.44
CA HIS A 304 11.17 -4.52 8.13
C HIS A 304 10.20 -5.65 7.81
N SER A 305 8.90 -5.43 8.04
CA SER A 305 7.83 -6.30 7.53
C SER A 305 7.33 -5.79 6.18
N ALA A 306 7.08 -6.70 5.23
CA ALA A 306 6.56 -6.32 3.94
C ALA A 306 5.17 -5.69 4.07
N GLN A 307 5.04 -4.42 3.69
CA GLN A 307 3.76 -3.71 3.68
C GLN A 307 2.90 -4.09 2.46
N ILE A 308 3.55 -4.58 1.40
CA ILE A 308 2.97 -5.03 0.14
C ILE A 308 3.76 -6.22 -0.39
N ALA A 309 3.17 -7.00 -1.31
CA ALA A 309 3.81 -8.19 -1.87
C ALA A 309 4.95 -7.90 -2.88
N HIS A 310 5.06 -6.66 -3.36
CA HIS A 310 5.82 -6.30 -4.57
C HIS A 310 5.54 -7.26 -5.75
N ASN A 311 4.28 -7.66 -5.85
CA ASN A 311 3.74 -8.53 -6.89
C ASN A 311 2.21 -8.45 -6.77
N GLU A 312 1.57 -7.74 -7.69
CA GLU A 312 0.13 -7.51 -7.71
C GLU A 312 -0.66 -8.82 -7.65
N PHE A 313 -0.18 -9.87 -8.32
CA PHE A 313 -0.85 -11.16 -8.40
C PHE A 313 -0.86 -11.88 -7.06
N MET A 314 0.27 -11.87 -6.35
CA MET A 314 0.35 -12.42 -4.99
C MET A 314 -0.46 -11.57 -4.02
N HIS A 315 -0.45 -10.24 -4.18
CA HIS A 315 -1.21 -9.33 -3.34
C HIS A 315 -2.71 -9.59 -3.45
N VAL A 316 -3.24 -9.67 -4.67
CA VAL A 316 -4.64 -10.06 -4.93
C VAL A 316 -4.93 -11.44 -4.35
N GLY A 317 -4.00 -12.39 -4.47
CA GLY A 317 -4.13 -13.72 -3.87
C GLY A 317 -4.26 -13.68 -2.35
N VAL A 318 -3.43 -12.89 -1.65
CA VAL A 318 -3.47 -12.77 -0.19
C VAL A 318 -4.75 -12.07 0.27
N GLU A 319 -5.14 -10.97 -0.38
CA GLU A 319 -6.29 -10.19 0.07
C GLU A 319 -7.63 -10.81 -0.31
N LEU A 320 -7.73 -11.45 -1.49
CA LEU A 320 -8.99 -11.97 -2.04
C LEU A 320 -9.02 -13.51 -2.21
N GLY A 321 -7.96 -14.20 -1.82
CA GLY A 321 -7.85 -15.66 -1.91
C GLY A 321 -7.75 -16.18 -3.35
N VAL A 322 -7.86 -17.50 -3.49
CA VAL A 322 -7.83 -18.18 -4.80
C VAL A 322 -9.00 -17.74 -5.68
N VAL A 323 -10.14 -17.40 -5.08
CA VAL A 323 -11.32 -16.92 -5.81
C VAL A 323 -11.01 -15.58 -6.47
N GLY A 324 -10.50 -14.61 -5.72
CA GLY A 324 -10.12 -13.31 -6.27
C GLY A 324 -9.00 -13.41 -7.31
N PHE A 325 -7.96 -14.23 -7.04
CA PHE A 325 -6.88 -14.48 -7.98
C PHE A 325 -7.38 -15.06 -9.32
N ALA A 326 -8.29 -16.04 -9.28
CA ALA A 326 -8.87 -16.63 -10.48
C ALA A 326 -9.71 -15.60 -11.29
N LEU A 327 -10.50 -14.78 -10.59
CA LEU A 327 -11.31 -13.73 -11.22
C LEU A 327 -10.44 -12.62 -11.83
N PHE A 328 -9.37 -12.22 -11.16
CA PHE A 328 -8.39 -11.27 -11.70
C PHE A 328 -7.66 -11.84 -12.91
N THR A 329 -7.28 -13.12 -12.87
CA THR A 329 -6.70 -13.84 -14.01
C THR A 329 -7.68 -13.88 -15.19
N TRP A 330 -8.98 -14.05 -14.94
CA TRP A 330 -9.99 -13.98 -15.99
C TRP A 330 -10.05 -12.60 -16.67
N VAL A 331 -9.96 -11.50 -15.92
CA VAL A 331 -9.84 -10.14 -16.47
C VAL A 331 -8.63 -10.04 -17.41
N ILE A 332 -7.49 -10.60 -17.02
CA ILE A 332 -6.27 -10.61 -17.85
C ILE A 332 -6.47 -11.43 -19.13
N VAL A 333 -7.08 -12.61 -19.04
CA VAL A 333 -7.38 -13.43 -20.22
C VAL A 333 -8.29 -12.69 -21.21
N LEU A 334 -9.29 -11.94 -20.71
CA LEU A 334 -10.12 -11.09 -21.57
C LEU A 334 -9.32 -9.97 -22.23
N PHE A 335 -8.39 -9.35 -21.51
CA PHE A 335 -7.47 -8.36 -22.07
C PHE A 335 -6.56 -8.96 -23.17
N LEU A 336 -6.03 -10.16 -22.99
CA LEU A 336 -5.30 -10.86 -24.06
C LEU A 336 -6.19 -11.08 -25.31
N GLY A 337 -7.50 -11.28 -25.13
CA GLY A 337 -8.50 -11.30 -26.20
C GLY A 337 -8.72 -9.96 -26.90
N VAL A 338 -8.61 -8.83 -26.19
CA VAL A 338 -8.58 -7.47 -26.77
C VAL A 338 -7.33 -7.34 -27.65
N MET A 339 -6.17 -7.76 -27.14
CA MET A 339 -4.90 -7.68 -27.84
C MET A 339 -4.90 -8.47 -29.16
N ARG A 340 -5.49 -9.68 -29.17
CA ARG A 340 -5.69 -10.48 -30.40
C ARG A 340 -6.56 -9.78 -31.44
N ARG A 341 -7.57 -9.02 -31.02
CA ARG A 341 -8.43 -8.23 -31.91
C ARG A 341 -7.70 -7.02 -32.48
N VAL A 342 -6.89 -6.34 -31.66
CA VAL A 342 -6.04 -5.21 -32.10
C VAL A 342 -5.10 -5.62 -33.24
N ARG A 343 -4.56 -6.86 -33.22
CA ARG A 343 -3.73 -7.39 -34.32
C ARG A 343 -4.42 -7.48 -35.67
N ARG A 344 -5.76 -7.50 -35.67
CA ARG A 344 -6.58 -7.62 -36.88
C ARG A 344 -7.11 -6.27 -37.36
N LEU A 345 -6.77 -5.17 -36.68
CA LEU A 345 -7.14 -3.84 -37.12
C LEU A 345 -6.35 -3.49 -38.39
N GLU A 346 -7.04 -2.89 -39.35
CA GLU A 346 -6.38 -2.23 -40.46
C GLU A 346 -5.50 -1.09 -39.94
N VAL A 347 -4.32 -0.93 -40.56
CA VAL A 347 -3.38 0.11 -40.16
C VAL A 347 -3.87 1.45 -40.72
N ASP A 348 -4.61 2.19 -39.90
CA ASP A 348 -4.93 3.59 -40.12
C ASP A 348 -3.98 4.47 -39.29
N PRO A 349 -3.12 5.28 -39.94
CA PRO A 349 -2.20 6.18 -39.27
C PRO A 349 -2.82 7.20 -38.31
N ALA A 350 -4.13 7.47 -38.39
CA ALA A 350 -4.82 8.36 -37.46
C ALA A 350 -5.29 7.64 -36.16
N THR A 351 -5.39 6.31 -36.20
CA THR A 351 -6.09 5.48 -35.21
C THR A 351 -5.16 4.46 -34.57
N THR A 352 -4.50 3.66 -35.40
CA THR A 352 -3.72 2.49 -35.01
C THR A 352 -2.67 2.80 -33.95
N PRO A 353 -1.90 3.91 -34.02
CA PRO A 353 -0.86 4.15 -33.03
C PRO A 353 -1.40 4.31 -31.61
N PHE A 354 -2.53 4.98 -31.45
CA PHE A 354 -3.12 5.23 -30.14
C PHE A 354 -3.73 3.94 -29.58
N VAL A 355 -4.45 3.17 -30.40
CA VAL A 355 -5.04 1.90 -29.95
C VAL A 355 -3.96 0.86 -29.62
N VAL A 356 -2.96 0.70 -30.50
CA VAL A 356 -1.84 -0.23 -30.29
C VAL A 356 -0.98 0.22 -29.12
N GLY A 357 -0.66 1.52 -29.03
CA GLY A 357 0.13 2.10 -27.95
C GLY A 357 -0.55 1.99 -26.59
N SER A 358 -1.85 2.28 -26.47
CA SER A 358 -2.62 2.07 -25.24
C SER A 358 -2.67 0.58 -24.85
N THR A 359 -2.81 -0.32 -25.83
CA THR A 359 -2.79 -1.77 -25.58
C THR A 359 -1.41 -2.21 -25.06
N ALA A 360 -0.33 -1.71 -25.67
CA ALA A 360 1.03 -1.96 -25.19
C ALA A 360 1.26 -1.38 -23.79
N GLY A 361 0.72 -0.20 -23.49
CA GLY A 361 0.78 0.43 -22.17
C GLY A 361 0.10 -0.41 -21.08
N VAL A 362 -1.12 -0.91 -21.33
CA VAL A 362 -1.80 -1.81 -20.37
C VAL A 362 -1.00 -3.10 -20.17
N MET A 363 -0.41 -3.65 -21.24
CA MET A 363 0.48 -4.81 -21.11
C MET A 363 1.74 -4.47 -20.30
N ALA A 364 2.33 -3.29 -20.49
CA ALA A 364 3.50 -2.83 -19.74
C ALA A 364 3.21 -2.79 -18.23
N LEU A 365 2.05 -2.23 -17.85
CA LEU A 365 1.59 -2.21 -16.46
C LEU A 365 1.41 -3.62 -15.90
N LEU A 366 0.78 -4.54 -16.65
CA LEU A 366 0.61 -5.94 -16.21
C LEU A 366 1.94 -6.70 -16.07
N VAL A 367 2.94 -6.41 -16.91
CA VAL A 367 4.27 -6.99 -16.78
C VAL A 367 5.01 -6.41 -15.58
N HIS A 368 4.92 -5.10 -15.38
CA HIS A 368 5.54 -4.46 -14.21
C HIS A 368 4.89 -4.94 -12.91
N ALA A 369 3.58 -5.23 -12.93
CA ALA A 369 2.81 -5.79 -11.82
C ALA A 369 3.27 -7.19 -11.36
N LEU A 370 4.10 -7.90 -12.13
CA LEU A 370 4.76 -9.14 -11.67
C LEU A 370 5.85 -8.87 -10.62
N PHE A 371 6.33 -7.64 -10.55
CA PHE A 371 7.48 -7.22 -9.77
C PHE A 371 7.20 -6.01 -8.87
N ASP A 372 5.97 -5.50 -8.91
CA ASP A 372 5.49 -4.44 -8.03
C ASP A 372 3.96 -4.45 -7.89
N ASN A 373 3.44 -3.63 -6.99
CA ASN A 373 2.01 -3.44 -6.75
C ASN A 373 1.47 -2.24 -7.54
N VAL A 374 1.36 -2.40 -8.86
CA VAL A 374 0.97 -1.32 -9.79
C VAL A 374 -0.45 -0.79 -9.51
N LEU A 375 -1.37 -1.62 -9.06
CA LEU A 375 -2.78 -1.23 -8.85
C LEU A 375 -3.06 -0.81 -7.39
N TYR A 376 -2.07 -0.89 -6.51
CA TYR A 376 -2.19 -0.44 -5.12
C TYR A 376 -2.26 1.09 -5.02
N LEU A 377 -1.55 1.81 -5.91
CA LEU A 377 -1.70 3.27 -5.98
C LEU A 377 -2.86 3.69 -6.88
N PRO A 378 -3.75 4.59 -6.40
CA PRO A 378 -4.91 5.01 -7.16
C PRO A 378 -4.60 5.65 -8.51
N GLY A 379 -3.49 6.38 -8.64
CA GLY A 379 -3.15 7.04 -9.91
C GLY A 379 -2.93 6.03 -11.04
N ASN A 380 -2.18 4.97 -10.73
CA ASN A 380 -1.84 3.91 -11.68
C ASN A 380 -3.04 2.98 -11.93
N ALA A 381 -3.80 2.66 -10.88
CA ALA A 381 -5.07 1.94 -11.01
C ALA A 381 -6.05 2.68 -11.93
N LEU A 382 -6.22 3.99 -11.76
CA LEU A 382 -7.10 4.79 -12.61
C LEU A 382 -6.62 4.80 -14.07
N ILE A 383 -5.32 4.94 -14.36
CA ILE A 383 -4.79 4.82 -15.73
C ILE A 383 -5.09 3.42 -16.31
N PHE A 384 -4.85 2.36 -15.53
CA PHE A 384 -5.09 0.99 -15.96
C PHE A 384 -6.56 0.76 -16.33
N PHE A 385 -7.49 1.10 -15.43
CA PHE A 385 -8.93 0.91 -15.66
C PHE A 385 -9.50 1.86 -16.73
N LEU A 386 -8.93 3.07 -16.87
CA LEU A 386 -9.26 4.00 -17.97
C LEU A 386 -8.95 3.39 -19.33
N LEU A 387 -7.71 2.94 -19.53
CA LEU A 387 -7.25 2.38 -20.80
C LEU A 387 -7.93 1.04 -21.09
N LEU A 388 -8.03 0.16 -20.09
CA LEU A 388 -8.72 -1.12 -20.21
C LEU A 388 -10.19 -0.91 -20.59
N GLY A 389 -10.88 0.03 -19.93
CA GLY A 389 -12.27 0.40 -20.22
C GLY A 389 -12.44 0.94 -21.63
N ALA A 390 -11.66 1.94 -22.02
CA ALA A 390 -11.73 2.55 -23.35
C ALA A 390 -11.47 1.51 -24.47
N LEU A 391 -10.46 0.66 -24.31
CA LEU A 391 -10.15 -0.42 -25.26
C LEU A 391 -11.26 -1.48 -25.32
N ALA A 392 -11.76 -1.92 -24.17
CA ALA A 392 -12.85 -2.89 -24.09
C ALA A 392 -14.14 -2.33 -24.72
N GLY A 393 -14.42 -1.04 -24.49
CA GLY A 393 -15.51 -0.30 -25.10
C GLY A 393 -15.40 -0.26 -26.62
N LEU A 394 -14.25 0.16 -27.16
CA LEU A 394 -13.98 0.19 -28.59
C LEU A 394 -14.16 -1.21 -29.23
N MET A 395 -13.63 -2.26 -28.60
CA MET A 395 -13.67 -3.63 -29.13
C MET A 395 -15.05 -4.31 -29.01
N SER A 396 -15.96 -3.77 -28.20
CA SER A 396 -17.29 -4.34 -28.02
C SER A 396 -18.26 -4.02 -29.17
N GLY A 397 -17.97 -2.98 -29.96
CA GLY A 397 -18.84 -2.50 -31.04
C GLY A 397 -20.19 -2.01 -30.53
N SER A 398 -21.26 -2.27 -31.28
CA SER A 398 -22.62 -1.80 -30.96
C SER A 398 -23.42 -2.72 -30.02
N ARG A 399 -22.74 -3.48 -29.15
CA ARG A 399 -23.40 -4.39 -28.19
C ARG A 399 -23.71 -3.69 -26.88
N TYR A 400 -24.98 -3.70 -26.47
CA TYR A 400 -25.45 -3.06 -25.25
C TYR A 400 -26.45 -3.95 -24.53
N TRP A 401 -26.41 -3.90 -23.20
CA TRP A 401 -27.55 -4.23 -22.36
C TRP A 401 -28.50 -3.03 -22.32
N ARG A 402 -29.80 -3.30 -22.44
CA ARG A 402 -30.84 -2.27 -22.47
C ARG A 402 -32.00 -2.71 -21.59
N TRP A 403 -32.40 -1.84 -20.68
CA TRP A 403 -33.56 -2.04 -19.81
C TRP A 403 -34.39 -0.76 -19.76
N GLU A 404 -35.71 -0.90 -19.83
CA GLU A 404 -36.67 0.20 -19.72
C GLU A 404 -37.50 0.03 -18.45
N PHE A 405 -37.82 1.13 -17.77
CA PHE A 405 -38.58 1.12 -16.52
C PHE A 405 -39.27 2.45 -16.23
N GLN A 406 -40.19 2.45 -15.26
CA GLN A 406 -40.84 3.67 -14.77
C GLN A 406 -39.85 4.56 -13.98
N PRO A 407 -39.56 5.79 -14.44
CA PRO A 407 -38.47 6.60 -13.90
C PRO A 407 -38.59 6.94 -12.41
N SER A 408 -39.80 7.10 -11.87
CA SER A 408 -40.02 7.67 -10.54
C SER A 408 -39.50 6.77 -9.40
N ARG A 409 -39.82 5.47 -9.40
CA ARG A 409 -39.41 4.54 -8.33
C ARG A 409 -37.91 4.24 -8.35
N VAL A 410 -37.35 4.05 -9.54
CA VAL A 410 -35.92 3.72 -9.73
C VAL A 410 -35.03 4.92 -9.43
N ARG A 411 -35.49 6.16 -9.73
CA ARG A 411 -34.76 7.39 -9.39
C ARG A 411 -34.57 7.55 -7.90
N THR A 412 -35.60 7.33 -7.10
CA THR A 412 -35.51 7.45 -5.64
C THR A 412 -34.54 6.41 -5.06
N LEU A 413 -34.67 5.15 -5.46
CA LEU A 413 -33.76 4.08 -5.00
C LEU A 413 -32.31 4.34 -5.40
N TYR A 414 -32.09 4.78 -6.65
CA TYR A 414 -30.76 5.12 -7.15
C TYR A 414 -30.12 6.26 -6.35
N VAL A 415 -30.85 7.36 -6.14
CA VAL A 415 -30.34 8.51 -5.37
C VAL A 415 -30.02 8.08 -3.93
N ALA A 416 -30.86 7.24 -3.32
CA ALA A 416 -30.60 6.70 -1.98
C ALA A 416 -29.30 5.87 -1.93
N ILE A 417 -29.10 4.96 -2.90
CA ILE A 417 -27.87 4.15 -2.99
C ILE A 417 -26.65 5.04 -3.23
N ALA A 418 -26.72 5.99 -4.16
CA ALA A 418 -25.61 6.89 -4.46
C ALA A 418 -25.21 7.74 -3.24
N LEU A 419 -26.20 8.31 -2.54
CA LEU A 419 -25.96 9.05 -1.30
C LEU A 419 -25.36 8.16 -0.22
N LEU A 420 -25.82 6.91 -0.10
CA LEU A 420 -25.26 5.95 0.85
C LEU A 420 -23.80 5.62 0.53
N LEU A 421 -23.45 5.34 -0.73
CA LEU A 421 -22.07 5.04 -1.14
C LEU A 421 -21.14 6.23 -0.90
N VAL A 422 -21.58 7.45 -1.25
CA VAL A 422 -20.83 8.69 -0.96
C VAL A 422 -20.66 8.90 0.54
N ALA A 423 -21.73 8.68 1.30
CA ALA A 423 -21.71 8.82 2.75
C ALA A 423 -20.71 7.84 3.41
N GLN A 424 -20.72 6.57 3.01
CA GLN A 424 -19.87 5.52 3.60
C GLN A 424 -18.43 5.57 3.11
N GLY A 425 -18.20 5.71 1.81
CA GLY A 425 -16.87 5.60 1.22
C GLY A 425 -16.03 6.87 1.33
N ILE A 426 -16.65 8.05 1.44
CA ILE A 426 -15.93 9.34 1.39
C ILE A 426 -16.26 10.23 2.58
N VAL A 427 -17.54 10.56 2.80
CA VAL A 427 -17.92 11.59 3.77
C VAL A 427 -17.58 11.16 5.20
N ARG A 428 -17.93 9.94 5.59
CA ARG A 428 -17.64 9.43 6.94
C ARG A 428 -16.12 9.37 7.22
N PRO A 429 -15.27 8.73 6.38
CA PRO A 429 -13.82 8.73 6.59
C PRO A 429 -13.21 10.14 6.62
N ALA A 430 -13.65 11.05 5.74
CA ALA A 430 -13.15 12.41 5.69
C ALA A 430 -13.49 13.19 6.98
N ILE A 431 -14.75 13.10 7.44
CA ILE A 431 -15.17 13.73 8.70
C ILE A 431 -14.39 13.14 9.89
N ALA A 432 -14.21 11.81 9.94
CA ALA A 432 -13.43 11.16 10.98
C ALA A 432 -11.97 11.64 10.99
N THR A 433 -11.36 11.79 9.82
CA THR A 433 -9.98 12.31 9.66
C THR A 433 -9.87 13.75 10.16
N VAL A 434 -10.79 14.63 9.76
CA VAL A 434 -10.81 16.04 10.20
C VAL A 434 -10.99 16.15 11.72
N LEU A 435 -11.91 15.37 12.29
CA LEU A 435 -12.15 15.35 13.74
C LEU A 435 -10.94 14.81 14.51
N SER A 436 -10.26 13.80 13.97
CA SER A 436 -9.01 13.27 14.54
C SER A 436 -7.88 14.30 14.48
N GLY A 437 -7.77 15.05 13.38
CA GLY A 437 -6.83 16.16 13.25
C GLY A 437 -7.07 17.27 14.29
N ARG A 438 -8.34 17.60 14.56
CA ARG A 438 -8.71 18.53 15.64
C ARG A 438 -8.34 18.00 17.02
N ALA A 439 -8.46 16.69 17.26
CA ALA A 439 -8.00 16.08 18.50
C ALA A 439 -6.49 16.23 18.66
N GLY A 440 -5.71 15.95 17.60
CA GLY A 440 -4.25 16.16 17.60
C GLY A 440 -3.85 17.62 17.84
N GLU A 441 -4.60 18.59 17.30
CA GLU A 441 -4.39 20.00 17.59
C GLU A 441 -4.71 20.36 19.04
N ALA A 442 -5.80 19.84 19.59
CA ALA A 442 -6.16 20.04 21.00
C ALA A 442 -5.11 19.44 21.94
N LEU A 443 -4.54 18.29 21.61
CA LEU A 443 -3.44 17.66 22.36
C LEU A 443 -2.18 18.53 22.38
N ARG A 444 -1.78 19.09 21.22
CA ARG A 444 -0.65 20.03 21.15
C ARG A 444 -0.86 21.29 21.99
N LYS A 445 -2.12 21.66 22.22
CA LYS A 445 -2.52 22.78 23.10
C LYS A 445 -2.72 22.36 24.56
N GLY A 446 -2.41 21.11 24.92
CA GLY A 446 -2.57 20.57 26.27
C GLY A 446 -4.02 20.37 26.72
N SER A 447 -4.98 20.33 25.80
CA SER A 447 -6.41 20.24 26.14
C SER A 447 -6.96 18.82 25.90
N HIS A 448 -6.83 17.95 26.91
CA HIS A 448 -7.28 16.56 26.84
C HIS A 448 -8.80 16.43 26.65
N ASP A 449 -9.62 17.20 27.37
CA ASP A 449 -11.08 17.13 27.23
C ASP A 449 -11.57 17.45 25.82
N ARG A 450 -10.96 18.46 25.17
CA ARG A 450 -11.30 18.81 23.79
C ARG A 450 -10.85 17.73 22.81
N ALA A 451 -9.70 17.09 23.08
CA ALA A 451 -9.22 15.99 22.28
C ALA A 451 -10.14 14.76 22.39
N ILE A 452 -10.55 14.39 23.61
CA ILE A 452 -11.52 13.31 23.87
C ILE A 452 -12.84 13.61 23.17
N ALA A 453 -13.39 14.81 23.33
CA ALA A 453 -14.65 15.19 22.70
C ALA A 453 -14.59 15.13 21.15
N ALA A 454 -13.45 15.49 20.56
CA ALA A 454 -13.24 15.42 19.12
C ALA A 454 -13.15 13.96 18.63
N LEU A 455 -12.40 13.09 19.33
CA LEU A 455 -12.31 11.68 18.98
C LEU A 455 -13.62 10.90 19.23
N GLU A 456 -14.37 11.22 20.28
CA GLU A 456 -15.70 10.64 20.51
C GLU A 456 -16.64 10.95 19.34
N ARG A 457 -16.63 12.20 18.86
CA ARG A 457 -17.37 12.57 17.64
C ARG A 457 -16.85 11.83 16.41
N ALA A 458 -15.54 11.66 16.26
CA ALA A 458 -14.96 10.91 15.15
C ALA A 458 -15.43 9.45 15.18
N ARG A 459 -15.42 8.82 16.35
CA ARG A 459 -15.86 7.43 16.56
C ARG A 459 -17.35 7.24 16.28
N LEU A 460 -18.21 8.23 16.59
CA LEU A 460 -19.63 8.17 16.20
C LEU A 460 -19.82 8.14 14.67
N VAL A 461 -18.92 8.77 13.92
CA VAL A 461 -18.95 8.81 12.45
C VAL A 461 -18.35 7.54 11.84
N ALA A 462 -17.27 7.01 12.44
CA ALA A 462 -16.56 5.81 12.01
C ALA A 462 -16.41 4.80 13.19
N PRO A 463 -17.50 4.12 13.60
CA PRO A 463 -17.50 3.28 14.81
C PRO A 463 -16.67 2.01 14.69
N GLY A 464 -16.34 1.58 13.47
CA GLY A 464 -15.50 0.42 13.22
C GLY A 464 -14.00 0.73 13.13
N ASP A 465 -13.59 1.99 13.25
CA ASP A 465 -12.18 2.35 13.16
C ASP A 465 -11.47 2.11 14.51
N ALA A 466 -10.68 1.02 14.55
CA ALA A 466 -9.92 0.64 15.74
C ALA A 466 -8.91 1.72 16.16
N ASN A 467 -8.40 2.55 15.24
CA ASN A 467 -7.47 3.64 15.58
C ASN A 467 -8.14 4.67 16.48
N LEU A 468 -9.40 5.01 16.21
CA LEU A 468 -10.15 5.98 17.00
C LEU A 468 -10.42 5.45 18.41
N ALA A 469 -10.81 4.18 18.51
CA ALA A 469 -11.03 3.52 19.79
C ALA A 469 -9.72 3.43 20.59
N GLY A 470 -8.62 2.95 20.00
CA GLY A 470 -7.34 2.87 20.70
C GLY A 470 -6.80 4.24 21.13
N ALA A 471 -6.93 5.27 20.29
CA ALA A 471 -6.54 6.63 20.64
C ALA A 471 -7.38 7.20 21.80
N LEU A 472 -8.70 6.94 21.82
CA LEU A 472 -9.55 7.30 22.96
C LEU A 472 -9.12 6.56 24.24
N GLY A 473 -8.78 5.28 24.14
CA GLY A 473 -8.23 4.49 25.25
C GLY A 473 -7.05 5.18 25.93
N GLY A 474 -6.06 5.60 25.14
CA GLY A 474 -4.89 6.32 25.65
C GLY A 474 -5.24 7.71 26.22
N LEU A 475 -6.14 8.46 25.59
CA LEU A 475 -6.55 9.78 26.12
C LEU A 475 -7.32 9.68 27.43
N TYR A 476 -8.16 8.67 27.60
CA TYR A 476 -8.84 8.43 28.86
C TYR A 476 -7.84 8.05 29.96
N GLU A 477 -6.78 7.33 29.63
CA GLU A 477 -5.69 7.07 30.59
C GLU A 477 -4.98 8.35 31.02
N LEU A 478 -4.65 9.24 30.06
CA LEU A 478 -4.06 10.55 30.37
C LEU A 478 -5.00 11.42 31.22
N SER A 479 -6.28 11.49 30.85
CA SER A 479 -7.30 12.21 31.61
C SER A 479 -7.45 11.66 33.03
N PHE A 480 -7.34 10.34 33.21
CA PHE A 480 -7.32 9.74 34.53
C PHE A 480 -6.10 10.16 35.36
N ILE A 481 -4.91 10.22 34.76
CA ILE A 481 -3.69 10.66 35.46
C ILE A 481 -3.86 12.07 36.04
N GLU A 482 -4.53 12.95 35.30
CA GLU A 482 -4.80 14.33 35.70
C GLU A 482 -5.94 14.48 36.71
N THR A 483 -7.07 13.81 36.44
CA THR A 483 -8.32 14.05 37.17
C THR A 483 -8.62 13.02 38.26
N ARG A 484 -7.97 11.85 38.20
CA ARG A 484 -8.19 10.68 39.08
C ARG A 484 -9.64 10.16 39.09
N ARG A 485 -10.44 10.44 38.06
CA ARG A 485 -11.83 9.96 37.95
C ARG A 485 -11.89 8.48 37.55
N ALA A 486 -12.44 7.63 38.40
CA ALA A 486 -12.60 6.19 38.11
C ALA A 486 -13.38 5.91 36.79
N ALA A 487 -14.28 6.80 36.38
CA ALA A 487 -15.00 6.66 35.11
C ALA A 487 -14.08 6.73 33.88
N ASP A 488 -12.98 7.49 33.95
CA ASP A 488 -12.05 7.64 32.83
C ASP A 488 -11.27 6.35 32.62
N ILE A 489 -10.81 5.70 33.69
CA ILE A 489 -10.08 4.43 33.53
C ILE A 489 -10.97 3.30 33.02
N TRP A 490 -12.23 3.24 33.47
CA TRP A 490 -13.21 2.30 32.92
C TRP A 490 -13.49 2.57 31.43
N SER A 491 -13.56 3.86 31.05
CA SER A 491 -13.70 4.25 29.64
C SER A 491 -12.48 3.85 28.82
N SER A 492 -11.27 3.97 29.37
CA SER A 492 -10.02 3.52 28.74
C SER A 492 -10.07 2.02 28.43
N PHE A 493 -10.39 1.20 29.44
CA PHE A 493 -10.55 -0.25 29.30
C PHE A 493 -11.54 -0.61 28.17
N ILE A 494 -12.75 -0.04 28.19
CA ILE A 494 -13.77 -0.28 27.17
C ILE A 494 -13.28 0.10 25.77
N MET A 495 -12.52 1.19 25.64
CA MET A 495 -12.05 1.65 24.34
C MET A 495 -10.95 0.76 23.77
N TYR A 496 -10.04 0.23 24.59
CA TYR A 496 -9.08 -0.76 24.14
C TYR A 496 -9.75 -2.09 23.74
N GLU A 497 -10.70 -2.59 24.52
CA GLU A 497 -11.51 -3.76 24.16
C GLU A 497 -12.23 -3.57 22.81
N LYS A 498 -12.83 -2.40 22.59
CA LYS A 498 -13.44 -2.06 21.30
C LYS A 498 -12.42 -2.02 20.16
N ALA A 499 -11.20 -1.53 20.40
CA ALA A 499 -10.14 -1.50 19.41
C ALA A 499 -9.72 -2.92 19.01
N ILE A 500 -9.52 -3.82 19.98
CA ILE A 500 -9.18 -5.24 19.76
C ILE A 500 -10.30 -5.95 18.97
N LEU A 501 -11.56 -5.69 19.31
CA LEU A 501 -12.69 -6.28 18.59
C LEU A 501 -12.83 -5.76 17.15
N ALA A 502 -12.47 -4.49 16.91
CA ALA A 502 -12.55 -3.86 15.60
C ALA A 502 -11.38 -4.23 14.67
N ASP A 503 -10.19 -4.48 15.23
CA ASP A 503 -9.00 -4.93 14.52
C ASP A 503 -8.28 -6.04 15.28
N ARG A 504 -8.52 -7.27 14.83
CA ARG A 504 -7.97 -8.49 15.41
C ARG A 504 -6.57 -8.84 14.90
N LEU A 505 -5.98 -8.02 14.05
CA LEU A 505 -4.67 -8.27 13.45
C LEU A 505 -3.57 -7.38 14.06
N GLU A 506 -3.93 -6.47 14.97
CA GLU A 506 -3.05 -5.40 15.42
C GLU A 506 -2.65 -5.57 16.90
N PRO A 507 -1.38 -5.95 17.19
CA PRO A 507 -0.95 -6.30 18.54
C PRO A 507 -0.93 -5.11 19.50
N ARG A 508 -0.81 -3.88 18.99
CA ARG A 508 -0.63 -2.69 19.84
C ARG A 508 -1.82 -2.42 20.77
N TYR A 509 -3.02 -2.91 20.43
CA TYR A 509 -4.19 -2.74 21.28
C TYR A 509 -4.18 -3.72 22.45
N GLU A 510 -3.72 -4.96 22.21
CA GLU A 510 -3.47 -5.95 23.25
C GLU A 510 -2.37 -5.46 24.20
N THR A 511 -1.27 -4.92 23.67
CA THR A 511 -0.20 -4.35 24.51
C THR A 511 -0.69 -3.15 25.30
N ALA A 512 -1.41 -2.21 24.67
CA ALA A 512 -1.90 -1.01 25.37
C ALA A 512 -2.89 -1.35 26.49
N LEU A 513 -3.72 -2.37 26.31
CA LEU A 513 -4.62 -2.86 27.36
C LEU A 513 -3.85 -3.53 28.50
N ALA A 514 -2.91 -4.42 28.17
CA ALA A 514 -2.04 -5.06 29.17
C ALA A 514 -1.27 -4.00 29.99
N ASP A 515 -0.66 -3.03 29.32
CA ASP A 515 0.06 -1.91 29.93
C ASP A 515 -0.82 -1.11 30.90
N MET A 516 -2.06 -0.84 30.50
CA MET A 516 -3.03 -0.15 31.34
C MET A 516 -3.36 -0.98 32.59
N LEU A 517 -3.59 -2.29 32.44
CA LEU A 517 -3.88 -3.19 33.56
C LEU A 517 -2.69 -3.28 34.53
N VAL A 518 -1.46 -3.42 34.02
CA VAL A 518 -0.23 -3.40 34.84
C VAL A 518 -0.15 -2.12 35.67
N ARG A 519 -0.34 -0.95 35.06
CA ARG A 519 -0.23 0.35 35.75
C ARG A 519 -1.32 0.62 36.79
N ARG A 520 -2.46 -0.07 36.73
CA ARG A 520 -3.65 0.25 37.53
C ARG A 520 -4.03 -0.82 38.53
N CYS A 521 -3.90 -2.07 38.13
CA CYS A 521 -4.29 -3.24 38.90
C CYS A 521 -3.05 -3.99 39.41
N GLY A 522 -1.95 -3.96 38.65
CA GLY A 522 -0.75 -4.73 38.95
C GLY A 522 -1.02 -6.24 38.87
N PHE A 523 -0.24 -7.01 39.63
CA PHE A 523 -0.28 -8.49 39.63
C PHE A 523 -0.79 -9.09 40.95
N ALA A 524 -1.32 -8.27 41.86
CA ALA A 524 -1.77 -8.74 43.18
C ALA A 524 -3.01 -9.63 43.10
N ASP A 525 -3.90 -9.35 42.14
CA ASP A 525 -5.09 -10.14 41.87
C ASP A 525 -4.82 -11.19 40.79
N PRO A 526 -5.07 -12.49 41.04
CA PRO A 526 -4.79 -13.57 40.08
C PRO A 526 -5.53 -13.42 38.75
N GLU A 527 -6.79 -12.99 38.77
CA GLU A 527 -7.58 -12.84 37.54
C GLU A 527 -7.00 -11.74 36.65
N THR A 528 -6.59 -10.63 37.25
CA THR A 528 -5.93 -9.52 36.53
C THR A 528 -4.54 -9.93 36.00
N ALA A 529 -3.77 -10.66 36.80
CA ALA A 529 -2.46 -11.19 36.37
C ALA A 529 -2.61 -12.13 35.17
N ASP A 530 -3.59 -13.03 35.19
CA ASP A 530 -3.90 -13.93 34.08
C ASP A 530 -4.40 -13.15 32.84
N ALA A 531 -5.20 -12.09 33.03
CA ALA A 531 -5.61 -11.22 31.94
C ALA A 531 -4.41 -10.54 31.28
N ILE A 532 -3.51 -9.94 32.06
CA ILE A 532 -2.28 -9.27 31.56
C ILE A 532 -1.46 -10.23 30.72
N LEU A 533 -1.18 -11.43 31.25
CA LEU A 533 -0.43 -12.46 30.52
C LEU A 533 -1.15 -12.88 29.24
N GLY A 534 -2.47 -13.12 29.30
CA GLY A 534 -3.25 -13.48 28.12
C GLY A 534 -3.22 -12.43 27.01
N HIS A 535 -3.27 -11.13 27.35
CA HIS A 535 -3.12 -10.04 26.39
C HIS A 535 -1.70 -10.01 25.79
N ARG A 536 -0.65 -10.18 26.62
CA ARG A 536 0.75 -10.22 26.17
C ARG A 536 1.02 -11.42 25.25
N GLU A 537 0.50 -12.60 25.57
CA GLU A 537 0.59 -13.79 24.74
C GLU A 537 -0.12 -13.62 23.40
N ARG A 538 -1.32 -13.02 23.38
CA ARG A 538 -2.02 -12.70 22.12
C ARG A 538 -1.23 -11.71 21.27
N ALA A 539 -0.63 -10.68 21.88
CA ALA A 539 0.22 -9.75 21.16
C ALA A 539 1.40 -10.48 20.50
N VAL A 540 2.09 -11.36 21.24
CA VAL A 540 3.17 -12.21 20.69
C VAL A 540 2.66 -13.13 19.58
N GLY A 541 1.46 -13.69 19.69
CA GLY A 541 0.86 -14.51 18.62
C GLY A 541 0.52 -13.73 17.34
N LEU A 542 0.14 -12.45 17.47
CA LEU A 542 -0.15 -11.56 16.34
C LEU A 542 1.11 -11.06 15.64
N ASP A 543 2.21 -10.89 16.38
CA ASP A 543 3.52 -10.50 15.85
C ASP A 543 4.64 -11.34 16.48
N PRO A 544 4.78 -12.60 16.02
CA PRO A 544 5.73 -13.55 16.61
C PRO A 544 7.19 -13.22 16.32
N HIS A 545 7.49 -12.18 15.54
CA HIS A 545 8.86 -11.81 15.20
C HIS A 545 9.28 -10.48 15.83
N ASN A 546 8.49 -9.99 16.79
CA ASN A 546 8.78 -8.77 17.51
C ASN A 546 9.44 -9.08 18.87
N PRO A 547 10.69 -8.64 19.09
CA PRO A 547 11.41 -8.87 20.33
C PRO A 547 10.86 -8.06 21.50
N PHE A 548 10.25 -6.89 21.23
CA PHE A 548 9.68 -6.03 22.27
C PHE A 548 8.50 -6.72 22.96
N LEU A 549 7.65 -7.40 22.19
CA LEU A 549 6.50 -8.13 22.75
C LEU A 549 6.92 -9.29 23.66
N ARG A 550 8.10 -9.87 23.41
CA ARG A 550 8.68 -10.91 24.27
C ARG A 550 9.29 -10.36 25.54
N LEU A 551 9.92 -9.19 25.49
CA LEU A 551 10.36 -8.50 26.70
C LEU A 551 9.17 -8.08 27.55
N ASP A 552 8.11 -7.58 26.91
CA ASP A 552 6.86 -7.29 27.56
C ASP A 552 6.30 -8.56 28.24
N LEU A 553 6.28 -9.71 27.56
CA LEU A 553 5.86 -10.97 28.18
C LEU A 553 6.79 -11.40 29.34
N ALA A 554 8.11 -11.22 29.19
CA ALA A 554 9.08 -11.53 30.23
C ALA A 554 8.87 -10.68 31.48
N GLU A 555 8.61 -9.38 31.33
CA GLU A 555 8.30 -8.47 32.43
C GLU A 555 7.11 -8.97 33.25
N ALA A 556 6.04 -9.38 32.56
CA ALA A 556 4.85 -9.90 33.22
C ALA A 556 5.12 -11.20 34.00
N HIS A 557 5.99 -12.08 33.48
CA HIS A 557 6.43 -13.27 34.22
C HIS A 557 7.28 -12.94 35.44
N VAL A 558 8.14 -11.91 35.38
CA VAL A 558 8.92 -11.47 36.55
C VAL A 558 8.01 -10.97 37.66
N GLU A 559 7.04 -10.13 37.32
CA GLU A 559 6.06 -9.60 38.29
C GLU A 559 5.21 -10.71 38.93
N ARG A 560 5.01 -11.83 38.22
CA ARG A 560 4.35 -13.03 38.73
C ARG A 560 5.28 -13.99 39.52
N GLY A 561 6.57 -13.68 39.60
CA GLY A 561 7.59 -14.52 40.24
C GLY A 561 8.01 -15.75 39.41
N GLU A 562 7.61 -15.81 38.15
CA GLU A 562 7.84 -16.93 37.24
C GLU A 562 9.19 -16.79 36.51
N LEU A 563 10.28 -16.67 37.28
CA LEU A 563 11.62 -16.32 36.78
C LEU A 563 12.13 -17.22 35.63
N ARG A 564 11.79 -18.51 35.64
CA ARG A 564 12.17 -19.43 34.55
C ARG A 564 11.51 -19.09 33.22
N GLN A 565 10.23 -18.71 33.25
CA GLN A 565 9.48 -18.30 32.06
C GLN A 565 9.94 -16.93 31.58
N ALA A 566 10.25 -16.01 32.50
CA ALA A 566 10.86 -14.72 32.18
C ALA A 566 12.19 -14.90 31.44
N VAL A 567 13.11 -15.72 31.96
CA VAL A 567 14.39 -16.01 31.30
C VAL A 567 14.17 -16.60 29.90
N ALA A 568 13.26 -17.56 29.76
CA ALA A 568 12.95 -18.16 28.45
C ALA A 568 12.40 -17.13 27.45
N ALA A 569 11.52 -16.23 27.90
CA ALA A 569 10.98 -15.15 27.07
C ALA A 569 12.09 -14.16 26.63
N VAL A 570 12.98 -13.73 27.53
CA VAL A 570 14.11 -12.85 27.18
C VAL A 570 15.09 -13.54 26.22
N GLN A 571 15.42 -14.81 26.46
CA GLN A 571 16.25 -15.60 25.54
C GLN A 571 15.61 -15.71 24.16
N SER A 572 14.29 -15.86 24.07
CA SER A 572 13.58 -15.86 22.79
C SER A 572 13.62 -14.50 22.09
N ALA A 573 13.68 -13.39 22.84
CA ALA A 573 13.86 -12.06 22.26
C ALA A 573 15.29 -11.90 21.67
N LEU A 574 16.31 -12.37 22.40
CA LEU A 574 17.70 -12.40 21.93
C LEU A 574 17.91 -13.36 20.74
N ALA A 575 17.14 -14.44 20.64
CA ALA A 575 17.17 -15.31 19.47
C ALA A 575 16.71 -14.58 18.18
N LEU A 576 15.77 -13.64 18.31
CA LEU A 576 15.33 -12.78 17.20
C LEU A 576 16.33 -11.66 16.93
N GLU A 577 16.71 -10.91 17.96
CA GLU A 577 17.66 -9.80 17.88
C GLU A 577 18.83 -10.02 18.85
N PRO A 578 19.91 -10.66 18.39
CA PRO A 578 21.07 -10.97 19.25
C PRO A 578 21.77 -9.73 19.81
N ASN A 579 21.67 -8.59 19.12
CA ASN A 579 22.30 -7.34 19.52
C ASN A 579 21.32 -6.40 20.23
N PHE A 580 20.24 -6.91 20.85
CA PHE A 580 19.25 -6.09 21.54
C PHE A 580 19.72 -5.75 22.96
N PRO A 581 20.22 -4.53 23.25
CA PRO A 581 20.79 -4.20 24.55
C PRO A 581 19.75 -4.30 25.67
N GLY A 582 18.51 -3.88 25.42
CA GLY A 582 17.42 -3.97 26.39
C GLY A 582 17.18 -5.40 26.87
N ALA A 583 17.25 -6.39 25.97
CA ALA A 583 17.09 -7.80 26.33
C ALA A 583 18.30 -8.35 27.10
N HIS A 584 19.52 -7.96 26.73
CA HIS A 584 20.72 -8.32 27.50
C HIS A 584 20.69 -7.75 28.92
N ILE A 585 20.29 -6.48 29.08
CA ILE A 585 20.13 -5.85 30.39
C ILE A 585 19.11 -6.61 31.23
N ARG A 586 17.95 -6.95 30.65
CA ARG A 586 16.92 -7.67 31.41
C ARG A 586 17.36 -9.07 31.81
N LEU A 587 18.09 -9.78 30.94
CA LEU A 587 18.64 -11.09 31.26
C LEU A 587 19.70 -11.00 32.37
N ALA A 588 20.53 -9.97 32.36
CA ALA A 588 21.51 -9.73 33.42
C ALA A 588 20.84 -9.49 34.77
N GLN A 589 19.81 -8.65 34.83
CA GLN A 589 19.00 -8.41 36.04
C GLN A 589 18.39 -9.71 36.59
N LEU A 590 17.83 -10.54 35.71
CA LEU A 590 17.28 -11.85 36.08
C LEU A 590 18.34 -12.80 36.65
N TYR A 591 19.57 -12.78 36.13
CA TYR A 591 20.66 -13.58 36.68
C TYR A 591 21.17 -13.03 38.02
N GLU A 592 21.16 -11.72 38.23
CA GLU A 592 21.45 -11.13 39.55
C GLU A 592 20.42 -11.61 40.59
N GLU A 593 19.13 -11.61 40.25
CA GLU A 593 18.05 -12.11 41.11
C GLU A 593 18.17 -13.62 41.42
N GLN A 594 18.75 -14.39 40.49
CA GLN A 594 19.04 -15.82 40.67
C GLN A 594 20.34 -16.10 41.44
N GLY A 595 21.13 -15.06 41.76
CA GLY A 595 22.42 -15.22 42.44
C GLY A 595 23.56 -15.68 41.53
N GLU A 596 23.46 -15.43 40.22
CA GLU A 596 24.43 -15.79 39.19
C GLU A 596 25.15 -14.55 38.61
N PRO A 597 25.95 -13.81 39.41
CA PRO A 597 26.53 -12.52 39.01
C PRO A 597 27.52 -12.62 37.85
N SER A 598 28.11 -13.80 37.63
CA SER A 598 29.04 -14.04 36.52
C SER A 598 28.34 -13.99 35.16
N LEU A 599 27.17 -14.63 35.04
CA LEU A 599 26.31 -14.57 33.86
C LEU A 599 25.71 -13.19 33.67
N ALA A 600 25.34 -12.50 34.76
CA ALA A 600 24.87 -11.13 34.69
C ALA A 600 25.91 -10.19 34.10
N LEU A 601 27.18 -10.29 34.55
CA LEU A 601 28.27 -9.47 34.05
C LEU A 601 28.53 -9.69 32.54
N GLU A 602 28.44 -10.94 32.08
CA GLU A 602 28.57 -11.27 30.65
C GLU A 602 27.52 -10.53 29.81
N HIS A 603 26.25 -10.58 30.20
CA HIS A 603 25.18 -9.91 29.46
C HIS A 603 25.23 -8.39 29.54
N TYR A 604 25.63 -7.80 30.68
CA TYR A 604 25.88 -6.37 30.74
C TYR A 604 27.00 -5.94 29.78
N HIS A 605 28.07 -6.72 29.66
CA HIS A 605 29.11 -6.46 28.66
C HIS A 605 28.60 -6.58 27.22
N GLN A 606 27.75 -7.57 26.92
CA GLN A 606 27.12 -7.68 25.59
C GLN A 606 26.26 -6.45 25.26
N ALA A 607 25.47 -5.95 26.21
CA ALA A 607 24.69 -4.72 26.02
C ALA A 607 25.57 -3.50 25.70
N LEU A 608 26.72 -3.37 26.37
CA LEU A 608 27.69 -2.29 26.16
C LEU A 608 28.50 -2.43 24.87
N ALA A 609 28.65 -3.66 24.36
CA ALA A 609 29.41 -3.98 23.16
C ALA A 609 28.68 -3.63 21.86
N VAL A 610 27.37 -3.35 21.90
CA VAL A 610 26.61 -2.92 20.73
C VAL A 610 27.09 -1.54 20.28
N PRO A 611 27.65 -1.40 19.07
CA PRO A 611 28.27 -0.15 18.62
C PRO A 611 27.20 0.89 18.24
N ILE A 612 26.75 1.69 19.20
CA ILE A 612 25.73 2.74 18.97
C ILE A 612 26.32 3.94 18.21
N GLY A 613 27.60 4.27 18.44
CA GLY A 613 28.25 5.49 17.92
C GLY A 613 28.76 5.41 16.48
N GLU A 614 29.00 4.22 15.93
CA GLU A 614 29.52 4.01 14.58
C GLU A 614 28.43 3.80 13.52
N LEU A 615 27.19 3.52 13.95
CA LEU A 615 26.03 3.38 13.08
C LEU A 615 25.70 4.75 12.46
N ARG A 616 26.06 4.95 11.19
CA ARG A 616 25.86 6.23 10.49
C ARG A 616 24.37 6.62 10.53
N PRO A 617 24.01 7.82 11.05
CA PRO A 617 22.62 8.26 11.29
C PRO A 617 21.75 8.55 10.05
N HIS A 618 22.10 8.05 8.86
CA HIS A 618 21.28 8.29 7.69
C HIS A 618 20.08 7.32 7.73
N ALA A 619 19.09 7.71 8.54
CA ALA A 619 17.71 7.22 8.68
C ALA A 619 17.49 5.86 9.39
N MET A 620 17.93 5.73 10.64
CA MET A 620 17.34 4.69 11.52
C MET A 620 15.83 4.90 11.65
N ASN A 621 15.06 3.82 11.52
CA ASN A 621 13.61 3.86 11.67
C ASN A 621 13.21 3.78 13.16
N GLY A 622 11.92 3.99 13.47
CA GLY A 622 11.43 3.99 14.85
C GLY A 622 11.65 2.67 15.61
N TYR A 623 11.68 1.53 14.91
CA TYR A 623 11.99 0.23 15.51
C TYR A 623 13.47 0.16 15.89
N GLU A 624 14.38 0.55 15.00
CA GLU A 624 15.83 0.53 15.24
C GLU A 624 16.22 1.47 16.38
N LEU A 625 15.60 2.66 16.42
CA LEU A 625 15.76 3.60 17.53
C LEU A 625 15.34 2.97 18.85
N ARG A 626 14.15 2.34 18.91
CA ARG A 626 13.66 1.66 20.11
C ARG A 626 14.56 0.48 20.51
N LEU A 627 15.13 -0.23 19.53
CA LEU A 627 16.01 -1.38 19.79
C LEU A 627 17.30 -0.94 20.50
N LEU A 628 17.85 0.21 20.12
CA LEU A 628 19.10 0.73 20.66
C LEU A 628 18.92 1.66 21.87
N GLU A 629 17.68 1.92 22.29
CA GLU A 629 17.36 2.80 23.41
C GLU A 629 17.66 2.10 24.75
N TYR A 630 18.71 2.52 25.45
CA TYR A 630 18.98 2.15 26.84
C TYR A 630 19.87 3.19 27.54
N ASP A 631 19.82 3.23 28.88
CA ASP A 631 20.71 4.06 29.69
C ASP A 631 22.07 3.37 29.91
N ARG A 632 23.04 3.73 29.06
CA ARG A 632 24.40 3.20 29.13
C ARG A 632 25.08 3.46 30.47
N GLY A 633 24.87 4.63 31.09
CA GLY A 633 25.49 4.98 32.37
C GLY A 633 24.96 4.15 33.54
N THR A 634 23.71 3.69 33.46
CA THR A 634 23.17 2.73 34.43
C THR A 634 23.78 1.35 34.25
N VAL A 635 24.00 0.90 33.01
CA VAL A 635 24.64 -0.39 32.73
C VAL A 635 26.10 -0.41 33.18
N GLU A 636 26.87 0.64 32.89
CA GLU A 636 28.27 0.78 33.32
C GLU A 636 28.39 0.71 34.86
N ARG A 637 27.49 1.38 35.59
CA ARG A 637 27.45 1.29 37.06
C ARG A 637 27.14 -0.11 37.58
N SER A 638 26.27 -0.87 36.92
CA SER A 638 25.99 -2.27 37.28
C SER A 638 27.22 -3.16 37.07
N VAL A 639 27.96 -2.95 35.97
CA VAL A 639 29.23 -3.66 35.69
C VAL A 639 30.26 -3.38 36.78
N ASP A 640 30.48 -2.11 37.11
CA ASP A 640 31.45 -1.70 38.13
C ASP A 640 31.11 -2.29 39.50
N ARG A 641 29.82 -2.28 39.88
CA ARG A 641 29.33 -2.87 41.14
C ARG A 641 29.67 -4.37 41.20
N LEU A 642 29.29 -5.13 40.18
CA LEU A 642 29.50 -6.58 40.16
C LEU A 642 30.99 -6.96 40.12
N ALA A 643 31.82 -6.16 39.44
CA ALA A 643 33.26 -6.35 39.41
C ALA A 643 33.91 -6.12 40.79
N LEU A 644 33.46 -5.11 41.53
CA LEU A 644 33.93 -4.83 42.91
C LEU A 644 33.54 -5.95 43.87
N ASP A 645 32.30 -6.43 43.80
CA ASP A 645 31.81 -7.52 44.65
C ASP A 645 32.62 -8.82 44.43
N ALA A 646 32.91 -9.15 43.17
CA ALA A 646 33.75 -10.29 42.81
C ALA A 646 35.21 -10.15 43.29
N ALA A 647 35.76 -8.93 43.29
CA ALA A 647 37.10 -8.64 43.79
C ALA A 647 37.16 -8.71 45.33
N GLY A 648 36.10 -8.29 46.03
CA GLY A 648 35.96 -8.38 47.48
C GLY A 648 35.90 -9.83 47.99
N THR A 649 35.14 -10.71 47.32
CA THR A 649 35.04 -12.13 47.70
C THR A 649 36.35 -12.90 47.53
N ARG A 650 37.16 -12.55 46.53
CA ARG A 650 38.50 -13.14 46.33
C ARG A 650 39.54 -12.72 47.38
N ARG A 651 39.32 -11.58 48.06
CA ARG A 651 40.20 -11.11 49.15
C ARG A 651 39.88 -11.74 50.52
N ILE A 652 38.67 -12.27 50.69
CA ILE A 652 38.23 -12.91 51.95
C ILE A 652 38.49 -14.44 51.93
N SER A 653 38.68 -15.02 50.74
CA SER A 653 38.96 -16.45 50.54
C SER A 653 40.45 -16.81 50.40
N ARG A 654 41.35 -15.82 50.55
CA ARG A 654 42.80 -16.00 50.74
C ARG A 654 43.15 -15.59 52.16
#